data_AF-A0A1I6ZX16-F1
#
_entry.id   AF-A0A1I6ZX16-F1
#
_cell.length_a   1.000
_cell.length_b   1.000
_cell.length_c   1.000
_cell.angle_alpha   90.00
_cell.angle_beta   90.00
_cell.angle_gamma   90.00
#
_symmetry.space_group_name_H-M   'P 1'
#
loop_
_entity.id
_entity.type
_entity.pdbx_description
1 polymer ?
#
loop_
_entity_poly.entity_id
_entity_poly.type
_entity_poly.pdbx_seq_one_letter_code
_entity_poly.pdbx_strand_id
1 'polypeptide(L)'
;MTDRLPYNPRIYDYSAAAGQKHFPVAFPYQEDADVSVLVLEGDDFRKLSLGADYSLNEQQVILNVGLAAATVLRVKGTTVLARKLSVVQSGRLNSRNLDTELDRAWMTLQELQRDNQDTTRRSMQVPFDEEIGPLPSAEERAGRVSAFDGDGNPISGPRFVEISNAQANAEAAQSSASFAVDAMQAARNAQDAAEGAAETVVVGRYNSLAGAAAAELHMAIQSVKLTGFREAGDGGKSLYKCATHEPPHAGKFLSKDGRWWELSDALATPKQFGAVSDANFKTGEGTDSTAAIDQWLAFTSLTSGVCRLDGKYKYVGQLSIPSNIEIKTDSAQENGFVIEIGNEESGLVVESSNVIIGDLTISRNLKEPIVGKNAGNFGNIVRLGNYLDGAQEPMQNLRFGNLNLVSVDGSEQGQGLTIFGRVSSVSAGDVTVSGNVSLAFQAHWSGNITEVGQAVTESYHPHDIHIRKIEALSSCNFGVVLSSVYNITIDKIYGEQLEKGFYWLAGDETNDFDVEQSGLVGRGVEIGHAVFEGTSAGQSYFIECLGHGASKFRVDGLGNPLQKNLPIGLKIGNLIVHGSDNINDCFETLNATGSIVVENSVIRGFKRYSVFLLRSLATTRFLNMDHIGEVRALRSANCKFSGKISESGDGSYGFYIYGEMPTSTLSADISFGDTSISVVQGFPYDILRGDRFLIGSFAFTASEFVESGVTTIPIIASRKTIVSGVEVMHDLRAVNVEVSPFVEGATTGVRVVNGHVGFENALILDASRYGINLSDSIVTIKNPRIAGTGFIEGPTNYDVVIDNSNVTIIGGKIGDADGITDKHLDINGSSSVVVSLGVQYGDAAKIQVIEPEAISEFFACYDTNGNQLS
;
A
#
# COMPACT_ATOMS: atom_id res chain seq x y z
N MET A 1 40.05 20.47 -23.91
CA MET A 1 41.51 20.46 -23.72
C MET A 1 41.82 19.57 -22.51
N THR A 2 41.96 18.27 -22.75
CA THR A 2 42.36 17.27 -21.74
C THR A 2 43.61 16.53 -22.20
N ASP A 3 44.45 17.19 -23.00
CA ASP A 3 45.82 16.75 -23.21
C ASP A 3 46.58 17.10 -21.93
N ARG A 4 46.48 16.23 -20.93
CA ARG A 4 47.41 16.22 -19.81
C ARG A 4 48.80 16.08 -20.44
N LEU A 5 49.62 17.13 -20.32
CA LEU A 5 51.03 17.04 -20.70
C LEU A 5 51.63 15.76 -20.08
N PRO A 6 52.44 14.99 -20.82
CA PRO A 6 52.91 13.69 -20.38
C PRO A 6 53.66 13.83 -19.05
N TYR A 7 53.18 13.13 -18.02
CA TYR A 7 53.83 13.04 -16.71
C TYR A 7 55.24 12.46 -16.90
N ASN A 8 56.27 13.25 -16.57
CA ASN A 8 57.65 12.80 -16.54
C ASN A 8 58.04 12.54 -15.08
N PRO A 9 58.38 11.30 -14.69
CA PRO A 9 58.71 10.98 -13.29
C PRO A 9 59.99 11.65 -12.79
N ARG A 10 60.80 12.26 -13.68
CA ARG A 10 62.10 12.89 -13.38
C ARG A 10 62.98 12.00 -12.49
N ILE A 11 62.85 10.68 -12.65
CA ILE A 11 63.64 9.63 -12.00
C ILE A 11 63.84 8.54 -13.05
N TYR A 12 65.10 8.26 -13.37
CA TYR A 12 65.47 7.24 -14.34
C TYR A 12 66.60 6.39 -13.77
N ASP A 13 66.42 5.07 -13.83
CA ASP A 13 67.41 4.09 -13.42
C ASP A 13 68.08 3.49 -14.65
N TYR A 14 69.41 3.47 -14.63
CA TYR A 14 70.24 2.94 -15.70
C TYR A 14 71.12 1.81 -15.17
N SER A 15 71.04 0.63 -15.79
CA SER A 15 72.00 -0.45 -15.55
C SER A 15 73.26 -0.19 -16.37
N ALA A 16 74.38 0.01 -15.69
CA ALA A 16 75.65 0.34 -16.33
C ALA A 16 76.28 -0.86 -17.04
N ALA A 17 76.88 -0.64 -18.21
CA ALA A 17 77.91 -1.52 -18.73
C ALA A 17 79.23 -1.33 -17.96
N ALA A 18 80.11 -2.34 -17.97
CA ALA A 18 81.41 -2.25 -17.29
C ALA A 18 82.21 -1.03 -17.79
N GLY A 19 82.56 -0.14 -16.86
CA GLY A 19 83.32 1.08 -17.13
C GLY A 19 82.49 2.23 -17.72
N GLN A 20 81.17 2.10 -17.85
CA GLN A 20 80.32 3.16 -18.40
C GLN A 20 80.35 4.40 -17.50
N LYS A 21 80.60 5.56 -18.12
CA LYS A 21 80.65 6.87 -17.44
C LYS A 21 79.53 7.83 -17.86
N HIS A 22 78.94 7.63 -19.04
CA HIS A 22 77.97 8.55 -19.61
C HIS A 22 76.56 7.97 -19.51
N PHE A 23 75.65 8.74 -18.93
CA PHE A 23 74.26 8.38 -18.74
C PHE A 23 73.36 9.56 -19.14
N PRO A 24 72.28 9.34 -19.90
CA PRO A 24 71.42 10.44 -20.32
C PRO A 24 70.63 11.03 -19.13
N VAL A 25 70.32 12.32 -19.19
CA VAL A 25 69.31 12.96 -18.34
C VAL A 25 68.02 13.04 -19.15
N ALA A 26 67.11 12.09 -18.95
CA ALA A 26 65.89 11.97 -19.77
C ALA A 26 64.77 12.96 -19.38
N PHE A 27 65.13 14.08 -18.74
CA PHE A 27 64.21 15.16 -18.38
C PHE A 27 64.90 16.52 -18.48
N PRO A 28 64.18 17.60 -18.83
CA PRO A 28 64.74 18.93 -18.87
C PRO A 28 65.08 19.44 -17.45
N TYR A 29 66.20 20.14 -17.32
CA TYR A 29 66.62 20.80 -16.09
C TYR A 29 67.15 22.21 -16.42
N GLN A 30 67.11 23.13 -15.46
CA GLN A 30 67.48 24.54 -15.70
C GLN A 30 68.84 24.87 -15.08
N GLU A 31 69.21 24.18 -14.00
CA GLU A 31 70.52 24.30 -13.36
C GLU A 31 71.07 22.95 -12.97
N ASP A 32 72.40 22.81 -12.94
CA ASP A 32 73.04 21.55 -12.57
C ASP A 32 72.63 21.03 -11.18
N ALA A 33 72.30 21.95 -10.27
CA ALA A 33 71.79 21.63 -8.94
C ALA A 33 70.40 20.98 -8.94
N ASP A 34 69.64 21.10 -10.04
CA ASP A 34 68.33 20.47 -10.20
C ASP A 34 68.44 18.96 -10.49
N VAL A 35 69.65 18.40 -10.67
CA VAL A 35 69.90 16.98 -10.94
C VAL A 35 70.74 16.34 -9.84
N SER A 36 70.17 15.34 -9.17
CA SER A 36 70.83 14.49 -8.18
C SER A 36 71.10 13.10 -8.75
N VAL A 37 72.31 12.59 -8.53
CA VAL A 37 72.73 11.27 -9.01
C VAL A 37 72.98 10.35 -7.82
N LEU A 38 72.46 9.12 -7.87
CA LEU A 38 72.65 8.11 -6.83
C LEU A 38 73.09 6.78 -7.44
N VAL A 39 73.93 6.03 -6.73
CA VAL A 39 74.38 4.68 -7.13
C VAL A 39 73.87 3.68 -6.12
N LEU A 40 73.35 2.55 -6.59
CA LEU A 40 72.93 1.44 -5.74
C LEU A 40 74.17 0.65 -5.25
N GLU A 41 74.39 0.63 -3.94
CA GLU A 41 75.46 -0.11 -3.25
C GLU A 41 74.81 -1.09 -2.25
N GLY A 42 74.81 -2.38 -2.59
CA GLY A 42 73.99 -3.36 -1.88
C GLY A 42 72.51 -3.09 -2.16
N ASP A 43 71.73 -2.88 -1.10
CA ASP A 43 70.30 -2.58 -1.17
C ASP A 43 69.98 -1.07 -1.05
N ASP A 44 71.01 -0.22 -0.83
CA ASP A 44 70.83 1.21 -0.55
C ASP A 44 71.42 2.11 -1.65
N PHE A 45 70.73 3.23 -1.91
CA PHE A 45 71.22 4.25 -2.85
C PHE A 45 72.11 5.27 -2.14
N ARG A 46 73.39 5.34 -2.50
CA ARG A 46 74.31 6.39 -2.07
C ARG A 46 74.28 7.57 -3.04
N LYS A 47 74.04 8.78 -2.53
CA LYS A 47 74.07 10.02 -3.32
C LYS A 47 75.51 10.39 -3.69
N LEU A 48 75.73 10.73 -4.96
CA LEU A 48 76.98 11.26 -5.49
C LEU A 48 77.01 12.79 -5.41
N SER A 49 78.20 13.36 -5.33
CA SER A 49 78.43 14.80 -5.22
C SER A 49 78.78 15.42 -6.58
N LEU A 50 78.01 16.41 -7.02
CA LEU A 50 78.28 17.17 -8.24
C LEU A 50 79.66 17.87 -8.16
N GLY A 51 80.45 17.76 -9.22
CA GLY A 51 81.85 18.23 -9.32
C GLY A 51 82.89 17.23 -8.81
N ALA A 52 82.62 16.54 -7.71
CA ALA A 52 83.55 15.57 -7.10
C ALA A 52 83.42 14.15 -7.69
N ASP A 53 82.19 13.68 -7.87
CA ASP A 53 81.89 12.32 -8.34
C ASP A 53 81.39 12.30 -9.79
N TYR A 54 80.70 13.36 -10.21
CA TYR A 54 80.15 13.50 -11.56
C TYR A 54 80.09 14.96 -12.01
N SER A 55 80.02 15.20 -13.31
CA SER A 55 79.66 16.47 -13.92
C SER A 55 78.42 16.31 -14.79
N LEU A 56 77.80 17.43 -15.15
CA LEU A 56 76.67 17.47 -16.08
C LEU A 56 77.07 18.20 -17.36
N ASN A 57 76.54 17.74 -18.48
CA ASN A 57 76.35 18.56 -19.67
C ASN A 57 74.84 18.63 -19.95
N GLU A 58 74.42 19.52 -20.87
CA GLU A 58 73.00 19.85 -21.13
C GLU A 58 72.05 18.63 -21.25
N GLN A 59 72.56 17.41 -21.53
CA GLN A 59 71.74 16.20 -21.68
C GLN A 59 72.30 14.93 -20.99
N GLN A 60 73.42 14.99 -20.26
CA GLN A 60 74.07 13.80 -19.70
C GLN A 60 74.73 14.02 -18.34
N VAL A 61 74.70 12.96 -17.53
CA VAL A 61 75.56 12.75 -16.37
C VAL A 61 76.85 12.08 -16.83
N ILE A 62 77.99 12.65 -16.44
CA ILE A 62 79.32 12.11 -16.70
C ILE A 62 80.00 11.79 -15.37
N LEU A 63 80.14 10.51 -15.06
CA LEU A 63 80.82 10.06 -13.84
C LEU A 63 82.35 10.16 -14.00
N ASN A 64 83.04 10.62 -12.95
CA ASN A 64 84.50 10.71 -12.94
C ASN A 64 85.15 9.32 -13.00
N VAL A 65 84.50 8.33 -12.36
CA VAL A 65 84.88 6.91 -12.35
C VAL A 65 83.75 6.09 -12.99
N GLY A 66 84.09 5.14 -13.87
CA GLY A 66 83.10 4.29 -14.53
C GLY A 66 82.55 3.23 -13.59
N LEU A 67 81.27 2.89 -13.72
CA LEU A 67 80.62 1.90 -12.86
C LEU A 67 80.94 0.46 -13.30
N ALA A 68 80.85 -0.49 -12.37
CA ALA A 68 80.92 -1.91 -12.71
C ALA A 68 79.66 -2.34 -13.49
N ALA A 69 79.78 -3.41 -14.28
CA ALA A 69 78.64 -3.95 -15.03
C ALA A 69 77.47 -4.28 -14.09
N ALA A 70 76.25 -3.99 -14.56
CA ALA A 70 74.98 -4.17 -13.85
C ALA A 70 74.77 -3.30 -12.60
N THR A 71 75.71 -2.40 -12.27
CA THR A 71 75.47 -1.38 -11.22
C THR A 71 74.34 -0.46 -11.67
N VAL A 72 73.37 -0.19 -10.81
CA VAL A 72 72.25 0.70 -11.11
C VAL A 72 72.58 2.14 -10.70
N LEU A 73 72.52 3.05 -11.67
CA LEU A 73 72.62 4.50 -11.47
C LEU A 73 71.22 5.11 -11.55
N ARG A 74 70.81 5.84 -10.51
CA ARG A 74 69.58 6.62 -10.50
C ARG A 74 69.88 8.09 -10.75
N VAL A 75 69.26 8.67 -11.77
CA VAL A 75 69.28 10.11 -12.06
C VAL A 75 67.93 10.70 -11.67
N LYS A 76 67.92 11.60 -10.69
CA LYS A 76 66.71 12.17 -10.07
C LYS A 76 66.70 13.70 -10.20
N GLY A 77 65.58 14.28 -10.62
CA GLY A 77 65.33 15.72 -10.55
C GLY A 77 64.99 16.17 -9.12
N THR A 78 65.65 17.23 -8.65
CA THR A 78 65.48 17.90 -7.34
C THR A 78 65.51 19.43 -7.51
N THR A 79 64.52 19.96 -8.21
CA THR A 79 64.34 21.40 -8.45
C THR A 79 63.93 22.09 -7.17
N VAL A 80 64.72 23.06 -6.71
CA VAL A 80 64.37 23.91 -5.55
C VAL A 80 63.56 25.11 -6.04
N LEU A 81 62.39 25.34 -5.44
CA LEU A 81 61.60 26.55 -5.69
C LEU A 81 62.30 27.78 -5.10
N ALA A 82 63.16 28.39 -5.89
CA ALA A 82 63.80 29.66 -5.56
C ALA A 82 63.34 30.73 -6.56
N ARG A 83 62.70 31.78 -6.05
CA ARG A 83 62.40 32.97 -6.85
C ARG A 83 63.71 33.72 -7.08
N LYS A 84 64.16 33.81 -8.32
CA LYS A 84 65.43 34.50 -8.69
C LYS A 84 65.19 35.93 -9.13
N LEU A 85 63.94 36.30 -9.40
CA LEU A 85 63.56 37.61 -9.91
C LEU A 85 62.62 38.31 -8.96
N SER A 86 63.01 39.52 -8.56
CA SER A 86 62.10 40.48 -7.95
C SER A 86 61.45 41.32 -9.04
N VAL A 87 60.22 40.96 -9.43
CA VAL A 87 59.43 41.80 -10.34
C VAL A 87 58.80 42.92 -9.52
N VAL A 88 59.30 44.15 -9.69
CA VAL A 88 58.71 45.36 -9.09
C VAL A 88 57.63 45.92 -10.01
N GLN A 89 56.58 46.47 -9.41
CA GLN A 89 55.48 47.10 -10.14
C GLN A 89 56.03 48.23 -11.02
N SER A 90 55.78 48.16 -12.34
CA SER A 90 56.28 49.07 -13.40
C SER A 90 57.75 48.92 -13.83
N GLY A 91 58.44 47.83 -13.45
CA GLY A 91 59.77 47.49 -14.00
C GLY A 91 59.70 46.88 -15.41
N ARG A 92 60.84 46.85 -16.12
CA ARG A 92 60.96 46.11 -17.40
C ARG A 92 60.81 44.61 -17.14
N LEU A 93 59.79 44.01 -17.75
CA LEU A 93 59.51 42.57 -17.67
C LEU A 93 60.32 41.84 -18.75
N ASN A 94 61.24 40.97 -18.35
CA ASN A 94 61.97 40.11 -19.28
C ASN A 94 61.21 38.77 -19.39
N SER A 95 60.55 38.54 -20.52
CA SER A 95 59.71 37.36 -20.73
C SER A 95 60.49 36.06 -20.57
N ARG A 96 61.72 35.98 -21.09
CA ARG A 96 62.59 34.80 -20.97
C ARG A 96 62.80 34.38 -19.52
N ASN A 97 63.04 35.37 -18.67
CA ASN A 97 63.28 35.20 -17.26
C ASN A 97 62.02 34.74 -16.51
N LEU A 98 60.85 35.25 -16.90
CA LEU A 98 59.55 34.82 -16.37
C LEU A 98 59.20 33.39 -16.81
N ASP A 99 59.44 33.07 -18.08
CA ASP A 99 59.22 31.72 -18.64
C ASP A 99 60.11 30.70 -17.89
N THR A 100 61.37 31.03 -17.59
CA THR A 100 62.26 30.17 -16.78
C THR A 100 61.75 29.97 -15.34
N GLU A 101 61.19 31.01 -14.69
CA GLU A 101 60.59 30.85 -13.36
C GLU A 101 59.30 30.00 -13.40
N LEU A 102 58.48 30.17 -14.44
CA LEU A 102 57.27 29.39 -14.64
C LEU A 102 57.60 27.91 -14.89
N ASP A 103 58.60 27.63 -15.73
CA ASP A 103 59.11 26.29 -15.98
C ASP A 103 59.63 25.63 -14.68
N ARG A 104 60.35 26.39 -13.83
CA ARG A 104 60.82 25.88 -12.53
C ARG A 104 59.70 25.62 -11.54
N ALA A 105 58.71 26.50 -11.47
CA ALA A 105 57.53 26.28 -10.63
C ALA A 105 56.80 25.01 -11.07
N TRP A 106 56.71 24.78 -12.38
CA TRP A 106 56.09 23.57 -12.93
C TRP A 106 56.90 22.30 -12.65
N MET A 107 58.22 22.32 -12.85
CA MET A 107 59.09 21.18 -12.49
C MET A 107 58.99 20.86 -10.99
N THR A 108 58.95 21.88 -10.14
CA THR A 108 58.74 21.70 -8.69
C THR A 108 57.40 21.05 -8.40
N LEU A 109 56.32 21.47 -9.08
CA LEU A 109 55.00 20.88 -8.89
C LEU A 109 54.95 19.41 -9.30
N GLN A 110 55.62 19.04 -10.40
CA GLN A 110 55.74 17.65 -10.83
C GLN A 110 56.54 16.80 -9.84
N GLU A 111 57.64 17.35 -9.29
CA GLU A 111 58.45 16.67 -8.28
C GLU A 111 57.71 16.54 -6.94
N LEU A 112 56.95 17.56 -6.53
CA LEU A 112 56.06 17.48 -5.37
C LEU A 112 54.95 16.47 -5.58
N GLN A 113 54.36 16.39 -6.78
CA GLN A 113 53.36 15.38 -7.09
C GLN A 113 53.97 13.97 -7.06
N ARG A 114 55.17 13.78 -7.61
CA ARG A 114 55.92 12.52 -7.54
C ARG A 114 56.25 12.15 -6.10
N ASP A 115 56.84 13.08 -5.36
CA ASP A 115 57.27 12.82 -3.99
C ASP A 115 56.05 12.58 -3.10
N ASN A 116 54.95 13.30 -3.31
CA ASN A 116 53.68 13.03 -2.63
C ASN A 116 53.09 11.67 -3.03
N GLN A 117 53.17 11.25 -4.30
CA GLN A 117 52.74 9.91 -4.74
C GLN A 117 53.64 8.78 -4.20
N ASP A 118 54.94 9.02 -4.02
CA ASP A 118 55.88 8.03 -3.49
C ASP A 118 55.83 8.00 -1.96
N THR A 119 55.67 9.15 -1.29
CA THR A 119 55.46 9.21 0.17
C THR A 119 54.10 8.67 0.55
N THR A 120 53.00 9.03 -0.13
CA THR A 120 51.67 8.46 0.17
C THR A 120 51.60 6.95 -0.04
N ARG A 121 52.50 6.36 -0.84
CA ARG A 121 52.64 4.90 -1.00
C ARG A 121 53.59 4.25 0.00
N ARG A 122 54.47 5.01 0.66
CA ARG A 122 55.49 4.49 1.61
C ARG A 122 55.30 4.97 3.05
N SER A 123 54.38 5.88 3.32
CA SER A 123 53.99 6.36 4.63
C SER A 123 52.80 5.55 5.15
N MET A 124 52.80 5.26 6.45
CA MET A 124 51.58 4.85 7.14
C MET A 124 50.60 6.02 7.08
N GLN A 125 49.44 5.81 6.46
CA GLN A 125 48.39 6.83 6.40
C GLN A 125 47.51 6.70 7.63
N VAL A 126 47.28 7.82 8.30
CA VAL A 126 46.32 7.92 9.41
C VAL A 126 45.25 8.98 9.09
N PRO A 127 44.05 8.87 9.67
CA PRO A 127 43.00 9.87 9.58
C PRO A 127 43.50 11.31 9.77
N PHE A 128 42.80 12.24 9.11
CA PHE A 128 43.04 13.66 9.32
C PHE A 128 42.76 13.99 10.79
N ASP A 129 43.69 14.70 11.44
CA ASP A 129 43.72 15.03 12.88
C ASP A 129 44.21 13.93 13.84
N GLU A 130 44.81 12.84 13.34
CA GLU A 130 45.49 11.82 14.16
C GLU A 130 47.02 12.02 14.14
N GLU A 131 47.65 12.08 15.32
CA GLU A 131 49.11 12.08 15.46
C GLU A 131 49.60 10.69 15.86
N ILE A 132 50.51 10.11 15.07
CA ILE A 132 51.20 8.85 15.42
C ILE A 132 52.64 9.11 15.81
N GLY A 133 53.10 8.41 16.85
CA GLY A 133 54.49 8.37 17.27
C GLY A 133 55.43 7.78 16.22
N PRO A 134 56.76 7.99 16.37
CA PRO A 134 57.74 7.43 15.43
C PRO A 134 57.70 5.90 15.44
N LEU A 135 57.97 5.27 14.28
CA LEU A 135 58.16 3.82 14.22
C LEU A 135 59.29 3.38 15.17
N PRO A 136 59.16 2.21 15.82
CA PRO A 136 60.25 1.62 16.59
C PRO A 136 61.52 1.49 15.74
N SER A 137 62.68 1.49 16.41
CA SER A 137 63.96 1.41 15.71
C SER A 137 64.05 0.14 14.85
N ALA A 138 64.91 0.18 13.82
CA ALA A 138 65.11 -0.97 12.93
C ALA A 138 65.53 -2.24 13.69
N GLU A 139 66.31 -2.09 14.76
CA GLU A 139 66.72 -3.17 15.65
C GLU A 139 65.54 -3.72 16.45
N GLU A 140 64.71 -2.86 17.03
CA GLU A 140 63.55 -3.28 17.83
C GLU A 140 62.49 -3.99 17.00
N ARG A 141 62.34 -3.67 15.71
CA ARG A 141 61.34 -4.30 14.82
C ARG A 141 61.87 -5.53 14.07
N ALA A 142 63.16 -5.83 14.17
CA ALA A 142 63.76 -6.97 13.46
C ALA A 142 63.15 -8.31 13.92
N GLY A 143 62.55 -9.06 12.98
CA GLY A 143 61.94 -10.37 13.23
C GLY A 143 60.62 -10.33 14.03
N ARG A 144 59.98 -9.16 14.13
CA ARG A 144 58.71 -8.94 14.84
C ARG A 144 57.65 -8.40 13.89
N VAL A 145 56.38 -8.62 14.23
CA VAL A 145 55.26 -7.96 13.53
C VAL A 145 55.12 -6.51 14.01
N SER A 146 54.65 -5.61 13.15
CA SER A 146 54.24 -4.27 13.60
C SER A 146 52.92 -4.38 14.37
N ALA A 147 52.84 -3.74 15.52
CA ALA A 147 51.64 -3.65 16.33
C ALA A 147 51.41 -2.20 16.77
N PHE A 148 50.28 -1.92 17.39
CA PHE A 148 49.96 -0.61 17.97
C PHE A 148 49.63 -0.78 19.44
N ASP A 149 49.99 0.20 20.26
CA ASP A 149 49.59 0.24 21.66
C ASP A 149 48.15 0.76 21.84
N GLY A 150 47.71 0.95 23.09
CA GLY A 150 46.37 1.44 23.40
C GLY A 150 46.09 2.88 22.94
N ASP A 151 47.14 3.64 22.65
CA ASP A 151 47.07 5.03 22.19
C ASP A 151 47.25 5.15 20.66
N GLY A 152 47.37 4.02 19.95
CA GLY A 152 47.53 3.98 18.49
C GLY A 152 48.96 4.22 18.01
N ASN A 153 49.97 4.24 18.90
CA ASN A 153 51.36 4.41 18.50
C ASN A 153 51.97 3.09 18.02
N PRO A 154 52.78 3.10 16.96
CA PRO A 154 53.44 1.89 16.47
C PRO A 154 54.44 1.35 17.50
N ILE A 155 54.32 0.07 17.83
CA ILE A 155 55.21 -0.68 18.73
C ILE A 155 55.70 -1.98 18.07
N SER A 156 56.79 -2.53 18.60
CA SER A 156 57.31 -3.83 18.17
C SER A 156 56.48 -4.97 18.76
N GLY A 157 55.74 -5.67 17.91
CA GLY A 157 54.89 -6.78 18.31
C GLY A 157 55.63 -8.09 18.63
N PRO A 158 54.89 -9.20 18.78
CA PRO A 158 55.48 -10.51 19.01
C PRO A 158 56.35 -10.97 17.84
N ARG A 159 57.27 -11.87 18.13
CA ARG A 159 58.07 -12.59 17.14
C ARG A 159 57.21 -13.61 16.41
N PHE A 160 57.58 -13.94 15.17
CA PHE A 160 56.88 -14.95 14.38
C PHE A 160 56.77 -16.32 15.10
N VAL A 161 57.79 -16.70 15.88
CA VAL A 161 57.77 -17.93 16.68
C VAL A 161 56.72 -17.90 17.81
N GLU A 162 56.46 -16.73 18.39
CA GLU A 162 55.47 -16.57 19.46
C GLU A 162 54.05 -16.67 18.91
N ILE A 163 53.82 -16.13 17.70
CA ILE A 163 52.54 -16.26 16.99
C ILE A 163 52.28 -17.73 16.63
N SER A 164 53.28 -18.43 16.10
CA SER A 164 53.18 -19.87 15.79
C SER A 164 52.88 -20.71 17.04
N ASN A 165 53.54 -20.42 18.15
CA ASN A 165 53.29 -21.10 19.43
C ASN A 165 51.89 -20.79 19.99
N ALA A 166 51.39 -19.56 19.83
CA ALA A 166 50.04 -19.20 20.26
C ALA A 166 48.97 -20.00 19.50
N GLN A 167 49.15 -20.20 18.20
CA GLN A 167 48.27 -21.04 17.39
C GLN A 167 48.29 -22.51 17.85
N ALA A 168 49.48 -23.09 18.04
CA ALA A 168 49.61 -24.46 18.52
C ALA A 168 48.95 -24.66 19.91
N ASN A 169 49.09 -23.68 20.81
CA ASN A 169 48.43 -23.71 22.12
C ASN A 169 46.90 -23.60 22.01
N ALA A 170 46.38 -22.78 21.08
CA ALA A 170 44.95 -22.66 20.82
C ALA A 170 44.36 -23.98 20.28
N GLU A 171 45.06 -24.64 19.34
CA GLU A 171 44.66 -25.94 18.79
C GLU A 171 44.66 -27.06 19.86
N ALA A 172 45.66 -27.06 20.75
CA ALA A 172 45.70 -27.97 21.89
C ALA A 172 44.57 -27.72 22.90
N ALA A 173 44.24 -26.46 23.18
CA ALA A 173 43.12 -26.09 24.04
C ALA A 173 41.77 -26.50 23.43
N GLN A 174 41.58 -26.29 22.12
CA GLN A 174 40.37 -26.72 21.41
C GLN A 174 40.21 -28.24 21.43
N SER A 175 41.29 -28.99 21.22
CA SER A 175 41.27 -30.45 21.30
C SER A 175 40.89 -30.92 22.71
N SER A 176 41.46 -30.30 23.75
CA SER A 176 41.14 -30.60 25.15
C SER A 176 39.68 -30.30 25.50
N ALA A 177 39.14 -29.21 24.97
CA ALA A 177 37.72 -28.87 25.13
C ALA A 177 36.81 -29.90 24.46
N SER A 178 37.15 -30.38 23.25
CA SER A 178 36.41 -31.44 22.55
C SER A 178 36.38 -32.73 23.38
N PHE A 179 37.53 -33.17 23.91
CA PHE A 179 37.59 -34.37 24.76
C PHE A 179 36.75 -34.22 26.04
N ALA A 180 36.70 -33.02 26.63
CA ALA A 180 35.87 -32.77 27.80
C ALA A 180 34.37 -32.87 27.48
N VAL A 181 33.95 -32.38 26.31
CA VAL A 181 32.56 -32.50 25.83
C VAL A 181 32.21 -33.97 25.56
N ASP A 182 33.08 -34.72 24.90
CA ASP A 182 32.86 -36.14 24.62
C ASP A 182 32.76 -36.96 25.91
N ALA A 183 33.62 -36.67 26.91
CA ALA A 183 33.57 -37.31 28.22
C ALA A 183 32.27 -36.98 28.97
N MET A 184 31.81 -35.74 28.89
CA MET A 184 30.52 -35.32 29.48
C MET A 184 29.34 -36.04 28.81
N GLN A 185 29.34 -36.17 27.48
CA GLN A 185 28.31 -36.88 26.74
C GLN A 185 28.31 -38.38 27.08
N ALA A 186 29.49 -39.00 27.19
CA ALA A 186 29.61 -40.40 27.60
C ALA A 186 29.05 -40.64 29.02
N ALA A 187 29.32 -39.73 29.95
CA ALA A 187 28.77 -39.79 31.31
C ALA A 187 27.25 -39.67 31.32
N ARG A 188 26.67 -38.76 30.52
CA ARG A 188 25.21 -38.62 30.37
C ARG A 188 24.58 -39.88 29.79
N ASN A 189 25.15 -40.43 28.72
CA ASN A 189 24.66 -41.67 28.12
C ASN A 189 24.66 -42.84 29.14
N ALA A 190 25.67 -42.92 30.00
CA ALA A 190 25.74 -43.94 31.05
C ALA A 190 24.67 -43.74 32.14
N GLN A 191 24.40 -42.49 32.52
CA GLN A 191 23.30 -42.15 33.43
C GLN A 191 21.93 -42.53 32.82
N ASP A 192 21.67 -42.11 31.58
CA ASP A 192 20.41 -42.38 30.87
C ASP A 192 20.15 -43.89 30.74
N ALA A 193 21.21 -44.68 30.50
CA ALA A 193 21.12 -46.14 30.44
C ALA A 193 20.76 -46.75 31.81
N ALA A 194 21.32 -46.23 32.91
CA ALA A 194 21.02 -46.69 34.26
C ALA A 194 19.59 -46.33 34.68
N GLU A 195 19.12 -45.12 34.37
CA GLU A 195 17.74 -44.68 34.62
C GLU A 195 16.73 -45.48 33.80
N GLY A 196 17.02 -45.74 32.53
CA GLY A 196 16.19 -46.59 31.67
C GLY A 196 16.04 -48.02 32.20
N ALA A 197 17.10 -48.60 32.78
CA ALA A 197 17.04 -49.93 33.39
C ALA A 197 16.18 -49.94 34.68
N ALA A 198 16.23 -48.89 35.49
CA ALA A 198 15.44 -48.79 36.72
C ALA A 198 13.95 -48.51 36.47
N GLU A 199 13.60 -47.69 35.47
CA GLU A 199 12.21 -47.34 35.13
C GLU A 199 11.39 -48.55 34.60
N THR A 200 12.08 -49.55 34.01
CA THR A 200 11.46 -50.73 33.39
C THR A 200 10.74 -51.64 34.40
N VAL A 201 11.03 -51.54 35.70
CA VAL A 201 10.38 -52.37 36.75
C VAL A 201 9.02 -51.82 37.19
N VAL A 202 8.72 -50.54 36.93
CA VAL A 202 7.48 -49.88 37.40
C VAL A 202 6.60 -49.37 36.25
N VAL A 203 7.19 -49.11 35.08
CA VAL A 203 6.49 -48.61 33.88
C VAL A 203 6.54 -49.64 32.76
N GLY A 204 5.36 -50.11 32.30
CA GLY A 204 5.28 -50.97 31.12
C GLY A 204 5.62 -50.18 29.86
N ARG A 205 6.62 -50.60 29.08
CA ARG A 205 7.03 -49.91 27.84
C ARG A 205 6.60 -50.68 26.60
N TYR A 206 5.92 -50.01 25.67
CA TYR A 206 5.42 -50.61 24.43
C TYR A 206 5.70 -49.73 23.22
N ASN A 207 5.85 -50.36 22.05
CA ASN A 207 6.11 -49.64 20.81
C ASN A 207 4.87 -48.95 20.22
N SER A 208 3.66 -49.38 20.61
CA SER A 208 2.40 -48.88 20.08
C SER A 208 1.23 -49.09 21.04
N LEU A 209 0.14 -48.38 20.81
CA LEU A 209 -1.12 -48.52 21.55
C LEU A 209 -1.69 -49.94 21.41
N ALA A 210 -1.68 -50.48 20.18
CA ALA A 210 -2.11 -51.86 19.92
C ALA A 210 -1.24 -52.89 20.68
N GLY A 211 0.08 -52.66 20.76
CA GLY A 211 0.98 -53.51 21.53
C GLY A 211 0.69 -53.48 23.03
N ALA A 212 0.41 -52.30 23.59
CA ALA A 212 0.03 -52.16 25.00
C ALA A 212 -1.35 -52.77 25.29
N ALA A 213 -2.33 -52.57 24.41
CA ALA A 213 -3.67 -53.14 24.55
C ALA A 213 -3.66 -54.68 24.49
N ALA A 214 -2.78 -55.28 23.69
CA ALA A 214 -2.63 -56.73 23.59
C ALA A 214 -1.86 -57.37 24.76
N ALA A 215 -1.21 -56.58 25.62
CA ALA A 215 -0.37 -57.08 26.70
C ALA A 215 -1.16 -57.43 27.97
N GLU A 216 -0.72 -58.48 28.66
CA GLU A 216 -1.11 -58.78 30.04
C GLU A 216 -0.16 -58.03 30.98
N LEU A 217 -0.66 -57.01 31.66
CA LEU A 217 0.15 -56.11 32.48
C LEU A 217 0.13 -56.56 33.94
N HIS A 218 1.31 -56.66 34.56
CA HIS A 218 1.38 -57.03 35.97
C HIS A 218 0.66 -55.98 36.83
N MET A 219 -0.03 -56.40 37.90
CA MET A 219 -0.82 -55.51 38.75
C MET A 219 -0.01 -54.38 39.42
N ALA A 220 1.31 -54.59 39.59
CA ALA A 220 2.23 -53.58 40.11
C ALA A 220 2.49 -52.42 39.13
N ILE A 221 2.24 -52.61 37.83
CA ILE A 221 2.35 -51.55 36.83
C ILE A 221 1.20 -50.57 37.05
N GLN A 222 1.55 -49.32 37.33
CA GLN A 222 0.60 -48.21 37.52
C GLN A 222 0.63 -47.21 36.35
N SER A 223 1.63 -47.31 35.48
CA SER A 223 1.74 -46.49 34.28
C SER A 223 2.32 -47.26 33.09
N VAL A 224 1.87 -46.91 31.89
CA VAL A 224 2.34 -47.47 30.61
C VAL A 224 2.90 -46.34 29.75
N LYS A 225 4.09 -46.55 29.19
CA LYS A 225 4.74 -45.60 28.28
C LYS A 225 4.75 -46.17 26.86
N LEU A 226 4.21 -45.42 25.91
CA LEU A 226 4.29 -45.75 24.50
C LEU A 226 5.46 -45.00 23.85
N THR A 227 6.22 -45.68 22.99
CA THR A 227 7.26 -45.04 22.16
C THR A 227 6.74 -44.51 20.81
N GLY A 228 5.46 -44.75 20.53
CA GLY A 228 4.66 -44.22 19.43
C GLY A 228 3.21 -44.70 19.52
N PHE A 229 2.30 -44.18 18.69
CA PHE A 229 0.88 -44.55 18.73
C PHE A 229 0.58 -45.82 17.92
N ARG A 230 1.01 -45.85 16.66
CA ARG A 230 0.92 -47.00 15.74
C ARG A 230 2.19 -47.84 15.76
N GLU A 231 3.35 -47.18 15.75
CA GLU A 231 4.67 -47.81 15.72
C GLU A 231 5.71 -46.93 16.44
N ALA A 232 6.80 -47.55 16.91
CA ALA A 232 7.85 -46.82 17.61
C ALA A 232 8.45 -45.72 16.72
N GLY A 233 8.43 -44.47 17.21
CA GLY A 233 9.03 -43.33 16.51
C GLY A 233 8.09 -42.52 15.62
N ASP A 234 6.80 -42.87 15.51
CA ASP A 234 5.79 -42.07 14.78
C ASP A 234 5.44 -40.72 15.45
N GLY A 235 6.06 -40.43 16.59
CA GLY A 235 5.85 -39.22 17.38
C GLY A 235 4.65 -39.29 18.33
N GLY A 236 3.84 -40.35 18.31
CA GLY A 236 2.72 -40.59 19.23
C GLY A 236 3.14 -41.09 20.62
N LYS A 237 4.34 -40.72 21.07
CA LYS A 237 4.86 -41.04 22.40
C LYS A 237 3.92 -40.49 23.46
N SER A 238 3.60 -41.29 24.46
CA SER A 238 2.59 -40.95 25.45
C SER A 238 2.79 -41.73 26.75
N LEU A 239 2.41 -41.12 27.88
CA LEU A 239 2.34 -41.80 29.16
C LEU A 239 0.87 -42.00 29.55
N TYR A 240 0.50 -43.23 29.89
CA TYR A 240 -0.80 -43.58 30.40
C TYR A 240 -0.71 -43.98 31.88
N LYS A 241 -1.73 -43.64 32.66
CA LYS A 241 -1.92 -44.11 34.04
C LYS A 241 -3.07 -45.11 34.10
N CYS A 242 -3.04 -46.03 35.05
CA CYS A 242 -4.18 -46.94 35.25
C CYS A 242 -5.40 -46.15 35.76
N ALA A 243 -6.56 -46.38 35.15
CA ALA A 243 -7.85 -45.87 35.58
C ALA A 243 -8.66 -46.99 36.25
N THR A 244 -9.47 -46.64 37.25
CA THR A 244 -10.34 -47.61 37.96
C THR A 244 -11.61 -47.93 37.18
N HIS A 245 -12.00 -47.05 36.26
CA HIS A 245 -13.16 -47.17 35.39
C HIS A 245 -12.81 -46.67 34.00
N GLU A 246 -13.64 -46.97 33.01
CA GLU A 246 -13.47 -46.48 31.64
C GLU A 246 -13.52 -44.93 31.61
N PRO A 247 -12.45 -44.24 31.15
CA PRO A 247 -12.49 -42.79 30.99
C PRO A 247 -13.52 -42.37 29.92
N PRO A 248 -14.19 -41.21 30.03
CA PRO A 248 -15.25 -40.80 29.09
C PRO A 248 -14.74 -40.22 27.76
N HIS A 249 -13.43 -40.29 27.48
CA HIS A 249 -12.78 -39.65 26.32
C HIS A 249 -11.97 -40.63 25.48
N ALA A 250 -11.48 -40.22 24.31
CA ALA A 250 -10.75 -41.09 23.38
C ALA A 250 -9.30 -41.43 23.78
N GLY A 251 -8.65 -40.62 24.63
CA GLY A 251 -7.28 -40.84 25.12
C GLY A 251 -7.15 -41.99 26.12
N LYS A 252 -7.68 -43.17 25.79
CA LYS A 252 -7.75 -44.34 26.67
C LYS A 252 -7.50 -45.65 25.91
N PHE A 253 -7.16 -46.71 26.62
CA PHE A 253 -7.22 -48.06 26.09
C PHE A 253 -7.49 -49.10 27.18
N LEU A 254 -7.95 -50.29 26.77
CA LEU A 254 -8.15 -51.46 27.62
C LEU A 254 -7.02 -52.46 27.34
N SER A 255 -6.25 -52.84 28.36
CA SER A 255 -5.28 -53.92 28.23
C SER A 255 -5.95 -55.30 28.26
N LYS A 256 -5.24 -56.35 27.83
CA LYS A 256 -5.78 -57.72 27.71
C LYS A 256 -6.24 -58.31 29.05
N ASP A 257 -5.71 -57.82 30.16
CA ASP A 257 -6.11 -58.16 31.53
C ASP A 257 -7.40 -57.44 32.00
N GLY A 258 -8.01 -56.60 31.16
CA GLY A 258 -9.25 -55.89 31.44
C GLY A 258 -9.08 -54.59 32.23
N ARG A 259 -7.86 -54.06 32.37
CA ARG A 259 -7.61 -52.76 33.03
C ARG A 259 -7.69 -51.60 32.07
N TRP A 260 -8.31 -50.51 32.51
CA TRP A 260 -8.37 -49.26 31.76
C TRP A 260 -7.14 -48.41 32.01
N TRP A 261 -6.69 -47.76 30.94
CA TRP A 261 -5.55 -46.85 30.93
C TRP A 261 -5.98 -45.52 30.32
N GLU A 262 -5.52 -44.42 30.90
CA GLU A 262 -5.88 -43.05 30.53
C GLU A 262 -4.62 -42.25 30.23
N LEU A 263 -4.61 -41.48 29.15
CA LEU A 263 -3.52 -40.57 28.79
C LEU A 263 -3.30 -39.57 29.93
N SER A 264 -2.05 -39.46 30.39
CA SER A 264 -1.67 -38.66 31.56
C SER A 264 -0.85 -37.40 31.20
N ASP A 265 -0.58 -37.21 29.91
CA ASP A 265 0.18 -36.06 29.41
C ASP A 265 -0.61 -34.77 29.61
N ALA A 266 0.02 -33.76 30.22
CA ALA A 266 -0.63 -32.48 30.50
C ALA A 266 -0.92 -31.65 29.24
N LEU A 267 -0.15 -31.88 28.16
CA LEU A 267 -0.28 -31.20 26.87
C LEU A 267 -0.36 -32.27 25.79
N ALA A 268 -1.57 -32.79 25.57
CA ALA A 268 -1.78 -33.81 24.56
C ALA A 268 -1.51 -33.27 23.16
N THR A 269 -1.02 -34.13 22.26
CA THR A 269 -0.78 -33.80 20.84
C THR A 269 -1.60 -34.69 19.90
N PRO A 270 -1.91 -34.26 18.67
CA PRO A 270 -2.68 -35.08 17.73
C PRO A 270 -2.06 -36.46 17.44
N LYS A 271 -0.73 -36.56 17.41
CA LYS A 271 -0.03 -37.85 17.18
C LYS A 271 -0.34 -38.90 18.24
N GLN A 272 -0.66 -38.49 19.47
CA GLN A 272 -1.06 -39.39 20.55
C GLN A 272 -2.46 -39.99 20.35
N PHE A 273 -3.19 -39.52 19.33
CA PHE A 273 -4.47 -40.04 18.86
C PHE A 273 -4.34 -40.66 17.46
N GLY A 274 -3.11 -40.79 16.96
CA GLY A 274 -2.82 -41.43 15.69
C GLY A 274 -2.87 -40.52 14.46
N ALA A 275 -2.85 -39.19 14.64
CA ALA A 275 -2.67 -38.23 13.55
C ALA A 275 -1.26 -38.37 12.94
N VAL A 276 -1.13 -38.11 11.64
CA VAL A 276 0.15 -38.16 10.92
C VAL A 276 0.54 -36.74 10.51
N SER A 277 1.74 -36.30 10.90
CA SER A 277 2.23 -34.95 10.65
C SER A 277 2.99 -34.85 9.30
N ASP A 278 2.30 -35.16 8.20
CA ASP A 278 2.87 -35.18 6.85
C ASP A 278 2.20 -34.19 5.89
N ALA A 279 1.38 -33.27 6.40
CA ALA A 279 0.67 -32.33 5.55
C ALA A 279 1.58 -31.25 4.94
N ASN A 280 1.24 -30.82 3.73
CA ASN A 280 1.97 -29.81 2.98
C ASN A 280 1.11 -28.57 2.73
N PHE A 281 1.43 -27.45 3.40
CA PHE A 281 0.73 -26.17 3.27
C PHE A 281 0.75 -25.55 1.87
N LYS A 282 1.55 -26.06 0.93
CA LYS A 282 1.60 -25.56 -0.44
C LYS A 282 0.78 -26.39 -1.42
N THR A 283 0.74 -27.71 -1.23
CA THR A 283 0.06 -28.62 -2.17
C THR A 283 -1.33 -29.05 -1.69
N GLY A 284 -1.66 -28.85 -0.41
CA GLY A 284 -2.92 -29.33 0.15
C GLY A 284 -2.92 -30.85 0.43
N GLU A 285 -1.79 -31.53 0.23
CA GLU A 285 -1.64 -32.97 0.39
C GLU A 285 -1.27 -33.34 1.84
N GLY A 286 -1.50 -34.60 2.21
CA GLY A 286 -1.22 -35.17 3.53
C GLY A 286 -2.12 -36.36 3.85
N THR A 287 -1.80 -37.09 4.90
CA THR A 287 -2.65 -38.16 5.44
C THR A 287 -3.81 -37.56 6.21
N ASP A 288 -5.04 -37.92 5.83
CA ASP A 288 -6.26 -37.51 6.54
C ASP A 288 -6.19 -37.91 8.02
N SER A 289 -6.13 -36.90 8.88
CA SER A 289 -6.02 -37.01 10.34
C SER A 289 -7.27 -36.54 11.06
N THR A 290 -8.40 -36.37 10.35
CA THR A 290 -9.67 -35.83 10.87
C THR A 290 -10.10 -36.52 12.18
N ALA A 291 -10.25 -37.84 12.16
CA ALA A 291 -10.70 -38.59 13.34
C ALA A 291 -9.75 -38.46 14.55
N ALA A 292 -8.45 -38.36 14.32
CA ALA A 292 -7.47 -38.20 15.39
C ALA A 292 -7.50 -36.78 15.98
N ILE A 293 -7.69 -35.76 15.14
CA ILE A 293 -7.82 -34.36 15.56
C ILE A 293 -9.11 -34.16 16.37
N ASP A 294 -10.23 -34.73 15.93
CA ASP A 294 -11.51 -34.67 16.65
C ASP A 294 -11.39 -35.29 18.05
N GLN A 295 -10.75 -36.46 18.14
CA GLN A 295 -10.50 -37.15 19.40
C GLN A 295 -9.58 -36.36 20.32
N TRP A 296 -8.55 -35.71 19.76
CA TRP A 296 -7.61 -34.87 20.49
C TRP A 296 -8.28 -33.61 21.07
N LEU A 297 -9.10 -32.91 20.28
CA LEU A 297 -9.84 -31.74 20.73
C LEU A 297 -10.91 -32.11 21.76
N ALA A 298 -11.63 -33.22 21.55
CA ALA A 298 -12.61 -33.73 22.51
C ALA A 298 -11.95 -34.17 23.83
N PHE A 299 -10.76 -34.78 23.78
CA PHE A 299 -9.99 -35.08 24.98
C PHE A 299 -9.58 -33.80 25.74
N THR A 300 -9.07 -32.81 24.99
CA THR A 300 -8.56 -31.56 25.57
C THR A 300 -9.67 -30.78 26.26
N SER A 301 -10.85 -30.67 25.65
CA SER A 301 -11.99 -29.95 26.22
C SER A 301 -12.54 -30.58 27.51
N LEU A 302 -12.32 -31.89 27.72
CA LEU A 302 -12.74 -32.61 28.92
C LEU A 302 -11.69 -32.63 30.04
N THR A 303 -10.44 -32.26 29.76
CA THR A 303 -9.31 -32.49 30.69
C THR A 303 -8.64 -31.20 31.15
N SER A 304 -7.76 -30.63 30.32
CA SER A 304 -6.92 -29.48 30.67
C SER A 304 -7.42 -28.15 30.10
N GLY A 305 -8.18 -28.20 28.99
CA GLY A 305 -8.45 -27.02 28.16
C GLY A 305 -7.21 -26.47 27.45
N VAL A 306 -6.05 -27.13 27.55
CA VAL A 306 -4.79 -26.69 26.91
C VAL A 306 -4.14 -27.87 26.21
N CYS A 307 -3.89 -27.73 24.91
CA CYS A 307 -3.23 -28.75 24.11
C CYS A 307 -2.06 -28.19 23.32
N ARG A 308 -1.27 -29.09 22.71
CA ARG A 308 -0.13 -28.72 21.87
C ARG A 308 -0.30 -29.25 20.46
N LEU A 309 -0.14 -28.39 19.47
CA LEU A 309 0.02 -28.78 18.07
C LEU A 309 1.51 -28.84 17.73
N ASP A 310 1.98 -30.01 17.31
CA ASP A 310 3.40 -30.33 17.07
C ASP A 310 3.66 -30.89 15.66
N GLY A 311 3.06 -30.28 14.65
CA GLY A 311 3.21 -30.73 13.28
C GLY A 311 2.20 -30.13 12.30
N LYS A 312 2.23 -30.66 11.08
CA LYS A 312 1.38 -30.25 9.95
C LYS A 312 0.39 -31.36 9.66
N TYR A 313 -0.90 -31.11 9.85
CA TYR A 313 -1.91 -32.14 9.77
C TYR A 313 -2.95 -31.85 8.70
N LYS A 314 -3.36 -32.88 7.95
CA LYS A 314 -4.49 -32.75 7.02
C LYS A 314 -5.79 -33.04 7.76
N TYR A 315 -6.78 -32.19 7.56
CA TYR A 315 -8.15 -32.34 8.05
C TYR A 315 -9.10 -32.24 6.86
N VAL A 316 -10.15 -33.06 6.83
CA VAL A 316 -11.16 -33.10 5.76
C VAL A 316 -12.51 -32.71 6.36
N GLY A 317 -13.10 -31.64 5.82
CA GLY A 317 -14.32 -31.03 6.32
C GLY A 317 -14.06 -29.77 7.16
N GLN A 318 -15.09 -29.31 7.86
CA GLN A 318 -15.00 -28.14 8.74
C GLN A 318 -14.36 -28.49 10.10
N LEU A 319 -13.24 -27.85 10.44
CA LEU A 319 -12.56 -28.04 11.74
C LEU A 319 -13.19 -27.12 12.79
N SER A 320 -13.98 -27.70 13.71
CA SER A 320 -14.69 -26.95 14.75
C SER A 320 -13.93 -26.95 16.07
N ILE A 321 -13.65 -25.75 16.62
CA ILE A 321 -12.93 -25.61 17.89
C ILE A 321 -13.92 -25.49 19.06
N PRO A 322 -13.86 -26.40 20.05
CA PRO A 322 -14.75 -26.36 21.21
C PRO A 322 -14.34 -25.27 22.22
N SER A 323 -15.24 -24.95 23.14
CA SER A 323 -15.02 -23.92 24.15
C SER A 323 -13.88 -24.24 25.10
N ASN A 324 -13.27 -23.22 25.70
CA ASN A 324 -12.25 -23.34 26.75
C ASN A 324 -11.01 -24.11 26.25
N ILE A 325 -10.59 -23.87 25.01
CA ILE A 325 -9.38 -24.46 24.43
C ILE A 325 -8.30 -23.40 24.18
N GLU A 326 -7.09 -23.70 24.63
CA GLU A 326 -5.84 -23.05 24.23
C GLU A 326 -5.00 -24.05 23.41
N ILE A 327 -4.73 -23.72 22.14
CA ILE A 327 -3.82 -24.49 21.29
C ILE A 327 -2.45 -23.82 21.33
N LYS A 328 -1.47 -24.50 21.93
CA LYS A 328 -0.07 -24.06 21.98
C LYS A 328 0.74 -24.66 20.84
N THR A 329 1.67 -23.89 20.29
CA THR A 329 2.67 -24.37 19.34
C THR A 329 4.01 -23.70 19.62
N ASP A 330 5.06 -24.18 18.97
CA ASP A 330 6.39 -23.57 19.06
C ASP A 330 6.70 -22.66 17.85
N SER A 331 5.90 -22.70 16.78
CA SER A 331 6.15 -21.97 15.52
C SER A 331 4.99 -22.11 14.52
N ALA A 332 4.56 -20.98 13.95
CA ALA A 332 3.58 -20.94 12.85
C ALA A 332 4.07 -21.59 11.55
N GLN A 333 5.38 -21.65 11.31
CA GLN A 333 5.94 -22.18 10.07
C GLN A 333 5.93 -23.72 10.03
N GLU A 334 6.03 -24.34 11.21
CA GLU A 334 6.13 -25.79 11.33
C GLU A 334 4.86 -26.47 11.85
N ASN A 335 3.93 -25.69 12.41
CA ASN A 335 2.71 -26.22 13.01
C ASN A 335 1.46 -25.63 12.33
N GLY A 336 0.48 -26.49 12.05
CA GLY A 336 -0.74 -26.03 11.40
C GLY A 336 -1.61 -27.11 10.80
N PHE A 337 -2.63 -26.65 10.09
CA PHE A 337 -3.60 -27.50 9.41
C PHE A 337 -3.63 -27.20 7.92
N VAL A 338 -3.75 -28.27 7.14
CA VAL A 338 -4.26 -28.23 5.76
C VAL A 338 -5.70 -28.72 5.81
N ILE A 339 -6.66 -27.83 5.59
CA ILE A 339 -8.09 -28.14 5.72
C ILE A 339 -8.70 -28.21 4.33
N GLU A 340 -9.11 -29.41 3.94
CA GLU A 340 -9.78 -29.69 2.68
C GLU A 340 -11.29 -29.60 2.88
N ILE A 341 -11.94 -28.62 2.27
CA ILE A 341 -13.34 -28.29 2.51
C ILE A 341 -14.20 -28.39 1.25
N GLY A 342 -15.48 -28.71 1.44
CA GLY A 342 -16.54 -28.58 0.44
C GLY A 342 -17.03 -27.13 0.25
N ASN A 343 -18.01 -26.95 -0.62
CA ASN A 343 -18.57 -25.65 -0.98
C ASN A 343 -19.51 -25.02 0.07
N GLU A 344 -19.97 -25.80 1.05
CA GLU A 344 -20.82 -25.38 2.18
C GLU A 344 -20.08 -25.42 3.53
N GLU A 345 -18.76 -25.50 3.50
CA GLU A 345 -17.92 -25.61 4.69
C GLU A 345 -16.98 -24.40 4.80
N SER A 346 -16.44 -24.17 5.99
CA SER A 346 -15.29 -23.27 6.21
C SER A 346 -14.13 -24.06 6.78
N GLY A 347 -12.92 -23.50 6.75
CA GLY A 347 -11.71 -24.13 7.27
C GLY A 347 -11.76 -24.35 8.78
N LEU A 348 -11.14 -23.45 9.54
CA LEU A 348 -11.23 -23.47 11.01
C LEU A 348 -12.41 -22.61 11.46
N VAL A 349 -13.29 -23.19 12.27
CA VAL A 349 -14.50 -22.54 12.78
C VAL A 349 -14.49 -22.50 14.31
N VAL A 350 -14.71 -21.31 14.85
CA VAL A 350 -14.86 -21.07 16.29
C VAL A 350 -16.29 -20.59 16.54
N GLU A 351 -17.11 -21.49 17.08
CA GLU A 351 -18.51 -21.21 17.47
C GLU A 351 -18.68 -21.29 19.00
N SER A 352 -17.61 -21.00 19.74
CA SER A 352 -17.54 -21.15 21.19
C SER A 352 -16.67 -20.06 21.86
N SER A 353 -16.82 -19.90 23.18
CA SER A 353 -16.08 -18.91 23.99
C SER A 353 -14.76 -19.43 24.58
N ASN A 354 -13.91 -18.49 25.02
CA ASN A 354 -12.63 -18.75 25.72
C ASN A 354 -11.66 -19.58 24.88
N VAL A 355 -11.44 -19.17 23.64
CA VAL A 355 -10.54 -19.84 22.70
C VAL A 355 -9.28 -19.02 22.49
N ILE A 356 -8.12 -19.65 22.64
CA ILE A 356 -6.80 -19.05 22.42
C ILE A 356 -6.05 -19.89 21.40
N ILE A 357 -5.68 -19.27 20.28
CA ILE A 357 -5.01 -19.95 19.16
C ILE A 357 -3.88 -19.05 18.69
N GLY A 358 -2.65 -19.55 18.66
CA GLY A 358 -1.56 -18.76 18.09
C GLY A 358 -0.43 -19.59 17.54
N ASP A 359 0.45 -18.92 16.80
CA ASP A 359 1.63 -19.52 16.17
C ASP A 359 1.25 -20.68 15.22
N LEU A 360 0.34 -20.44 14.27
CA LEU A 360 -0.20 -21.49 13.39
C LEU A 360 -0.29 -21.05 11.93
N THR A 361 -0.01 -21.98 11.03
CA THR A 361 -0.46 -21.89 9.63
C THR A 361 -1.79 -22.62 9.45
N ILE A 362 -2.76 -21.98 8.81
CA ILE A 362 -4.02 -22.61 8.39
C ILE A 362 -4.12 -22.47 6.88
N SER A 363 -3.97 -23.59 6.19
CA SER A 363 -4.06 -23.69 4.74
C SER A 363 -5.41 -24.26 4.35
N ARG A 364 -6.23 -23.49 3.64
CA ARG A 364 -7.50 -23.95 3.06
C ARG A 364 -7.28 -24.54 1.67
N ASN A 365 -7.92 -25.67 1.40
CA ASN A 365 -8.02 -26.28 0.08
C ASN A 365 -9.49 -26.57 -0.26
N LEU A 366 -10.12 -25.69 -1.03
CA LEU A 366 -11.49 -25.82 -1.50
C LEU A 366 -11.59 -26.85 -2.65
N LYS A 367 -12.39 -27.91 -2.47
CA LYS A 367 -12.60 -28.95 -3.49
C LYS A 367 -13.48 -28.52 -4.66
N GLU A 368 -14.46 -27.69 -4.37
CA GLU A 368 -15.49 -27.27 -5.31
C GLU A 368 -15.76 -25.77 -5.12
N PRO A 369 -15.95 -24.99 -6.19
CA PRO A 369 -16.33 -23.60 -6.05
C PRO A 369 -17.56 -23.45 -5.14
N ILE A 370 -17.54 -22.41 -4.31
CA ILE A 370 -18.67 -21.97 -3.50
C ILE A 370 -19.78 -21.53 -4.47
N VAL A 371 -20.94 -22.19 -4.39
CA VAL A 371 -22.10 -21.89 -5.22
C VAL A 371 -23.25 -21.47 -4.30
N GLY A 372 -23.96 -20.41 -4.67
CA GLY A 372 -25.23 -20.02 -4.02
C GLY A 372 -25.19 -18.71 -3.25
N LYS A 373 -26.35 -18.35 -2.66
CA LYS A 373 -26.60 -17.05 -2.03
C LYS A 373 -25.83 -16.83 -0.73
N ASN A 374 -25.32 -17.89 -0.11
CA ASN A 374 -24.66 -17.88 1.20
C ASN A 374 -23.12 -17.81 1.08
N ALA A 375 -22.58 -17.38 -0.07
CA ALA A 375 -21.15 -17.47 -0.37
C ALA A 375 -20.24 -16.74 0.64
N GLY A 376 -20.75 -15.77 1.40
CA GLY A 376 -19.99 -15.12 2.48
C GLY A 376 -19.80 -15.98 3.74
N ASN A 377 -20.68 -16.96 3.99
CA ASN A 377 -20.60 -17.81 5.20
C ASN A 377 -19.64 -18.99 5.05
N PHE A 378 -19.26 -19.33 3.82
CA PHE A 378 -18.51 -20.53 3.46
C PHE A 378 -17.17 -20.18 2.83
N GLY A 379 -16.25 -21.16 2.76
CA GLY A 379 -14.92 -21.01 2.18
C GLY A 379 -13.95 -20.13 2.98
N ASN A 380 -14.35 -19.65 4.16
CA ASN A 380 -13.47 -18.91 5.06
C ASN A 380 -12.27 -19.77 5.47
N ILE A 381 -11.07 -19.22 5.54
CA ILE A 381 -9.92 -19.92 6.12
C ILE A 381 -10.14 -20.05 7.64
N VAL A 382 -10.50 -18.94 8.29
CA VAL A 382 -10.93 -18.88 9.70
C VAL A 382 -12.25 -18.14 9.82
N ARG A 383 -13.24 -18.74 10.47
CA ARG A 383 -14.53 -18.13 10.78
C ARG A 383 -14.79 -18.15 12.28
N LEU A 384 -15.11 -16.98 12.84
CA LEU A 384 -15.61 -16.83 14.20
C LEU A 384 -17.11 -16.56 14.09
N GLY A 385 -17.92 -17.46 14.64
CA GLY A 385 -19.37 -17.33 14.65
C GLY A 385 -20.00 -17.84 13.36
N ASN A 386 -21.28 -17.51 13.20
CA ASN A 386 -22.08 -17.94 12.07
C ASN A 386 -22.89 -16.77 11.53
N TYR A 387 -22.94 -16.64 10.21
CA TYR A 387 -23.75 -15.61 9.56
C TYR A 387 -25.26 -15.90 9.64
N LEU A 388 -25.64 -17.18 9.67
CA LEU A 388 -27.02 -17.68 9.70
C LEU A 388 -27.42 -18.04 11.15
N ASP A 389 -27.43 -17.02 12.02
CA ASP A 389 -27.46 -17.16 13.47
C ASP A 389 -28.87 -17.19 14.06
N GLY A 390 -29.56 -18.33 13.93
CA GLY A 390 -30.88 -18.53 14.54
C GLY A 390 -30.89 -18.82 16.05
N ALA A 391 -29.74 -19.22 16.64
CA ALA A 391 -29.70 -19.76 18.01
C ALA A 391 -28.30 -19.80 18.66
N GLN A 392 -27.29 -19.10 18.15
CA GLN A 392 -25.93 -19.19 18.71
C GLN A 392 -25.85 -18.48 20.07
N GLU A 393 -25.19 -19.11 21.03
CA GLU A 393 -24.84 -18.47 22.29
C GLU A 393 -23.79 -17.37 22.05
N PRO A 394 -23.87 -16.23 22.76
CA PRO A 394 -22.86 -15.19 22.67
C PRO A 394 -21.44 -15.72 22.91
N MET A 395 -20.53 -15.29 22.06
CA MET A 395 -19.13 -15.69 22.11
C MET A 395 -18.24 -14.55 22.57
N GLN A 396 -17.28 -14.88 23.43
CA GLN A 396 -16.36 -13.91 23.99
C GLN A 396 -15.01 -14.51 24.37
N ASN A 397 -14.04 -13.63 24.66
CA ASN A 397 -12.68 -13.96 25.08
C ASN A 397 -11.92 -14.79 24.03
N LEU A 398 -11.93 -14.33 22.78
CA LEU A 398 -11.23 -15.01 21.69
C LEU A 398 -9.88 -14.33 21.45
N ARG A 399 -8.80 -15.10 21.41
CA ARG A 399 -7.43 -14.57 21.21
C ARG A 399 -6.69 -15.31 20.12
N PHE A 400 -6.19 -14.55 19.17
CA PHE A 400 -5.44 -15.03 18.02
C PHE A 400 -4.10 -14.32 17.92
N GLY A 401 -3.00 -15.05 17.69
CA GLY A 401 -1.68 -14.45 17.59
C GLY A 401 -0.79 -15.17 16.57
N ASN A 402 -0.05 -14.43 15.74
CA ASN A 402 0.90 -15.01 14.78
C ASN A 402 0.27 -16.10 13.89
N LEU A 403 -0.77 -15.73 13.14
CA LEU A 403 -1.47 -16.64 12.24
C LEU A 403 -1.02 -16.42 10.79
N ASN A 404 -0.78 -17.52 10.08
CA ASN A 404 -0.53 -17.51 8.65
C ASN A 404 -1.68 -18.22 7.93
N LEU A 405 -2.58 -17.45 7.31
CA LEU A 405 -3.77 -17.93 6.63
C LEU A 405 -3.47 -18.03 5.14
N VAL A 406 -3.58 -19.23 4.59
CA VAL A 406 -3.18 -19.53 3.20
C VAL A 406 -4.34 -20.17 2.44
N SER A 407 -4.62 -19.68 1.24
CA SER A 407 -5.47 -20.37 0.26
C SER A 407 -4.59 -21.05 -0.79
N VAL A 408 -4.77 -22.35 -1.02
CA VAL A 408 -4.00 -23.11 -2.04
C VAL A 408 -4.82 -23.61 -3.22
N ASP A 409 -6.13 -23.47 -3.18
CA ASP A 409 -7.06 -23.96 -4.21
C ASP A 409 -7.16 -23.05 -5.45
N GLY A 410 -6.52 -21.88 -5.42
CA GLY A 410 -6.55 -20.91 -6.51
C GLY A 410 -7.91 -20.21 -6.71
N SER A 411 -8.91 -20.49 -5.87
CA SER A 411 -10.20 -19.81 -5.90
C SER A 411 -10.13 -18.49 -5.16
N GLU A 412 -10.57 -17.40 -5.79
CA GLU A 412 -10.75 -16.11 -5.13
C GLU A 412 -11.94 -16.10 -4.14
N GLN A 413 -12.68 -17.21 -4.03
CA GLN A 413 -13.83 -17.29 -3.13
C GLN A 413 -13.40 -17.51 -1.68
N GLY A 414 -14.24 -17.08 -0.74
CA GLY A 414 -13.97 -17.17 0.70
C GLY A 414 -13.04 -16.06 1.21
N GLN A 415 -12.91 -15.98 2.52
CA GLN A 415 -12.21 -14.89 3.23
C GLN A 415 -11.07 -15.45 4.10
N GLY A 416 -10.12 -14.60 4.48
CA GLY A 416 -9.03 -14.93 5.40
C GLY A 416 -9.55 -15.15 6.83
N LEU A 417 -9.69 -14.06 7.59
CA LEU A 417 -10.25 -14.05 8.94
C LEU A 417 -11.62 -13.36 8.95
N THR A 418 -12.66 -14.09 9.34
CA THR A 418 -14.03 -13.57 9.34
C THR A 418 -14.68 -13.69 10.71
N ILE A 419 -15.42 -12.66 11.10
CA ILE A 419 -16.14 -12.58 12.37
C ILE A 419 -17.62 -12.26 12.10
N PHE A 420 -18.52 -13.12 12.54
CA PHE A 420 -19.96 -13.00 12.31
C PHE A 420 -20.78 -12.95 13.59
N GLY A 421 -21.67 -11.97 13.68
CA GLY A 421 -22.78 -12.04 14.62
C GLY A 421 -22.43 -11.75 16.08
N ARG A 422 -22.93 -12.61 16.98
CA ARG A 422 -22.78 -12.53 18.44
C ARG A 422 -21.34 -12.83 18.91
N VAL A 423 -20.35 -12.19 18.32
CA VAL A 423 -18.94 -12.30 18.71
C VAL A 423 -18.50 -10.99 19.34
N SER A 424 -17.94 -11.09 20.54
CA SER A 424 -17.35 -9.95 21.24
C SER A 424 -15.98 -10.27 21.82
N SER A 425 -15.25 -9.25 22.30
CA SER A 425 -14.00 -9.43 23.05
C SER A 425 -12.97 -10.26 22.27
N VAL A 426 -12.73 -9.90 21.01
CA VAL A 426 -11.76 -10.57 20.13
C VAL A 426 -10.46 -9.78 20.12
N SER A 427 -9.34 -10.45 20.33
CA SER A 427 -8.02 -9.88 20.04
C SER A 427 -7.32 -10.76 19.01
N ALA A 428 -6.91 -10.20 17.89
CA ALA A 428 -6.08 -10.89 16.91
C ALA A 428 -4.82 -10.07 16.63
N GLY A 429 -3.66 -10.69 16.57
CA GLY A 429 -2.44 -9.98 16.19
C GLY A 429 -1.48 -10.77 15.32
N ASP A 430 -0.71 -10.05 14.51
CA ASP A 430 0.28 -10.61 13.59
C ASP A 430 -0.34 -11.67 12.66
N VAL A 431 -1.41 -11.28 11.95
CA VAL A 431 -2.11 -12.15 11.00
C VAL A 431 -1.63 -11.86 9.58
N THR A 432 -1.11 -12.87 8.89
CA THR A 432 -0.79 -12.78 7.46
C THR A 432 -1.82 -13.59 6.69
N VAL A 433 -2.37 -13.01 5.63
CA VAL A 433 -3.30 -13.66 4.71
C VAL A 433 -2.67 -13.68 3.32
N SER A 434 -2.64 -14.85 2.68
CA SER A 434 -2.02 -15.04 1.37
C SER A 434 -2.72 -16.10 0.54
N GLY A 435 -2.44 -16.10 -0.76
CA GLY A 435 -3.18 -16.91 -1.74
C GLY A 435 -4.53 -16.29 -2.09
N ASN A 436 -5.18 -16.84 -3.11
CA ASN A 436 -6.39 -16.25 -3.67
C ASN A 436 -7.50 -16.27 -2.61
N VAL A 437 -7.90 -15.09 -2.12
CA VAL A 437 -9.04 -14.90 -1.22
C VAL A 437 -9.76 -13.61 -1.57
N SER A 438 -11.07 -13.56 -1.34
CA SER A 438 -11.86 -12.36 -1.65
C SER A 438 -11.54 -11.24 -0.67
N LEU A 439 -11.48 -11.53 0.64
CA LEU A 439 -11.29 -10.54 1.71
C LEU A 439 -10.22 -11.05 2.66
N ALA A 440 -9.26 -10.21 3.07
CA ALA A 440 -8.28 -10.62 4.08
C ALA A 440 -8.89 -10.63 5.49
N PHE A 441 -9.65 -9.58 5.84
CA PHE A 441 -10.39 -9.53 7.10
C PHE A 441 -11.81 -8.99 6.93
N GLN A 442 -12.75 -9.66 7.60
CA GLN A 442 -14.15 -9.25 7.64
C GLN A 442 -14.69 -9.33 9.06
N ALA A 443 -15.42 -8.29 9.48
CA ALA A 443 -16.33 -8.37 10.62
C ALA A 443 -17.71 -7.91 10.16
N HIS A 444 -18.72 -8.75 10.38
CA HIS A 444 -20.02 -8.58 9.76
C HIS A 444 -21.13 -9.04 10.70
N TRP A 445 -22.27 -8.36 10.71
CA TRP A 445 -23.44 -8.79 11.46
C TRP A 445 -23.93 -10.19 11.05
N SER A 446 -24.71 -10.82 11.92
CA SER A 446 -25.51 -12.01 11.61
C SER A 446 -26.97 -11.75 11.97
N GLY A 447 -27.89 -12.58 11.50
CA GLY A 447 -29.29 -12.50 11.90
C GLY A 447 -29.92 -13.87 12.10
N ASN A 448 -31.09 -13.88 12.71
CA ASN A 448 -31.86 -15.10 12.96
C ASN A 448 -32.55 -15.69 11.72
N ILE A 449 -31.74 -15.95 10.71
CA ILE A 449 -32.14 -16.46 9.41
C ILE A 449 -31.49 -17.82 9.16
N THR A 450 -32.15 -18.67 8.40
CA THR A 450 -31.60 -19.97 7.97
C THR A 450 -31.03 -19.92 6.55
N GLU A 451 -31.33 -18.87 5.79
CA GLU A 451 -30.79 -18.64 4.44
C GLU A 451 -30.75 -17.13 4.11
N VAL A 452 -29.80 -16.73 3.26
CA VAL A 452 -29.74 -15.36 2.74
C VAL A 452 -31.01 -15.02 1.97
N GLY A 453 -31.64 -13.92 2.36
CA GLY A 453 -32.87 -13.40 1.75
C GLY A 453 -34.12 -13.60 2.60
N GLN A 454 -34.05 -14.36 3.70
CA GLN A 454 -35.12 -14.38 4.69
C GLN A 454 -35.19 -13.07 5.48
N ALA A 455 -36.41 -12.70 5.91
CA ALA A 455 -36.61 -11.54 6.76
C ALA A 455 -35.89 -11.72 8.10
N VAL A 456 -34.99 -10.79 8.41
CA VAL A 456 -34.32 -10.71 9.70
C VAL A 456 -35.30 -10.16 10.73
N THR A 457 -35.44 -10.83 11.87
CA THR A 457 -36.23 -10.33 13.01
C THR A 457 -35.35 -9.96 14.20
N GLU A 458 -34.15 -10.52 14.26
CA GLU A 458 -33.10 -10.20 15.22
C GLU A 458 -31.76 -10.15 14.49
N SER A 459 -30.97 -9.10 14.72
CA SER A 459 -29.61 -8.94 14.22
C SER A 459 -28.61 -8.85 15.37
N TYR A 460 -27.40 -9.31 15.08
CA TYR A 460 -26.30 -9.43 16.03
C TYR A 460 -25.05 -8.81 15.44
N HIS A 461 -24.35 -8.02 16.25
CA HIS A 461 -23.34 -7.09 15.75
C HIS A 461 -22.00 -7.32 16.45
N PRO A 462 -20.95 -7.75 15.72
CA PRO A 462 -19.64 -7.96 16.32
C PRO A 462 -19.08 -6.68 16.96
N HIS A 463 -18.49 -6.82 18.15
CA HIS A 463 -17.99 -5.67 18.91
C HIS A 463 -16.82 -5.98 19.84
N ASP A 464 -16.18 -4.93 20.37
CA ASP A 464 -15.00 -5.04 21.23
C ASP A 464 -13.89 -5.89 20.59
N ILE A 465 -13.56 -5.55 19.33
CA ILE A 465 -12.59 -6.27 18.50
C ILE A 465 -11.31 -5.44 18.37
N HIS A 466 -10.18 -6.06 18.67
CA HIS A 466 -8.86 -5.46 18.58
C HIS A 466 -7.95 -6.27 17.65
N ILE A 467 -7.71 -5.76 16.45
CA ILE A 467 -6.80 -6.34 15.47
C ILE A 467 -5.48 -5.56 15.49
N ARG A 468 -4.37 -6.25 15.73
CA ARG A 468 -3.02 -5.65 15.78
C ARG A 468 -2.13 -6.33 14.75
N LYS A 469 -1.86 -5.64 13.65
CA LYS A 469 -1.08 -6.11 12.51
C LYS A 469 -1.82 -7.17 11.69
N ILE A 470 -2.24 -6.77 10.50
CA ILE A 470 -2.73 -7.70 9.48
C ILE A 470 -2.04 -7.40 8.16
N GLU A 471 -1.53 -8.43 7.50
CA GLU A 471 -0.85 -8.34 6.21
C GLU A 471 -1.68 -9.11 5.17
N ALA A 472 -2.32 -8.38 4.27
CA ALA A 472 -3.01 -8.92 3.10
C ALA A 472 -2.02 -8.96 1.94
N LEU A 473 -1.39 -10.12 1.74
CA LEU A 473 -0.41 -10.30 0.67
C LEU A 473 -1.09 -10.59 -0.66
N SER A 474 -0.36 -10.33 -1.75
CA SER A 474 -0.76 -10.48 -3.14
C SER A 474 -1.80 -11.59 -3.35
N SER A 475 -2.90 -11.27 -4.05
CA SER A 475 -4.13 -12.06 -4.32
C SER A 475 -5.32 -11.96 -3.35
N CYS A 476 -5.35 -10.93 -2.50
CA CYS A 476 -6.57 -10.51 -1.80
C CYS A 476 -7.31 -9.44 -2.61
N ASN A 477 -8.60 -9.62 -2.92
CA ASN A 477 -9.37 -8.55 -3.59
C ASN A 477 -9.61 -7.37 -2.63
N PHE A 478 -9.97 -7.64 -1.38
CA PHE A 478 -10.22 -6.59 -0.38
C PHE A 478 -9.32 -6.79 0.85
N GLY A 479 -8.82 -5.69 1.39
CA GLY A 479 -8.07 -5.69 2.66
C GLY A 479 -9.00 -5.93 3.84
N VAL A 480 -9.82 -4.94 4.17
CA VAL A 480 -10.69 -4.97 5.35
C VAL A 480 -12.13 -4.62 4.98
N VAL A 481 -13.08 -5.44 5.46
CA VAL A 481 -14.51 -5.18 5.39
C VAL A 481 -15.14 -5.16 6.77
N LEU A 482 -15.82 -4.06 7.10
CA LEU A 482 -16.63 -3.94 8.30
C LEU A 482 -18.09 -3.77 7.90
N SER A 483 -19.01 -4.49 8.54
CA SER A 483 -20.44 -4.35 8.28
C SER A 483 -21.25 -4.44 9.57
N SER A 484 -21.87 -3.31 9.95
CA SER A 484 -22.74 -3.18 11.12
C SER A 484 -22.07 -3.67 12.41
N VAL A 485 -20.96 -3.02 12.77
CA VAL A 485 -20.09 -3.33 13.92
C VAL A 485 -19.92 -2.11 14.84
N TYR A 486 -19.40 -2.29 16.05
CA TYR A 486 -19.03 -1.18 16.94
C TYR A 486 -17.85 -1.53 17.87
N ASN A 487 -17.17 -0.52 18.42
CA ASN A 487 -15.98 -0.68 19.26
C ASN A 487 -14.90 -1.57 18.60
N ILE A 488 -14.45 -1.18 17.41
CA ILE A 488 -13.46 -1.92 16.62
C ILE A 488 -12.19 -1.11 16.57
N THR A 489 -11.05 -1.69 16.91
CA THR A 489 -9.72 -1.09 16.71
C THR A 489 -8.90 -1.97 15.80
N ILE A 490 -8.39 -1.42 14.71
CA ILE A 490 -7.45 -2.09 13.81
C ILE A 490 -6.19 -1.25 13.71
N ASP A 491 -5.05 -1.78 14.14
CA ASP A 491 -3.75 -1.12 14.07
C ASP A 491 -2.82 -1.89 13.15
N LYS A 492 -2.02 -1.19 12.32
CA LYS A 492 -0.98 -1.74 11.44
C LYS A 492 -1.49 -2.67 10.34
N ILE A 493 -2.36 -2.17 9.48
CA ILE A 493 -2.77 -2.93 8.29
C ILE A 493 -1.74 -2.74 7.20
N TYR A 494 -1.31 -3.80 6.54
CA TYR A 494 -0.59 -3.74 5.27
C TYR A 494 -1.36 -4.53 4.24
N GLY A 495 -1.54 -3.97 3.05
CA GLY A 495 -2.15 -4.69 1.94
C GLY A 495 -1.49 -4.30 0.63
N GLU A 496 -1.10 -5.30 -0.15
CA GLU A 496 -0.55 -5.10 -1.49
C GLU A 496 -1.47 -5.68 -2.55
N GLN A 497 -1.55 -5.02 -3.70
CA GLN A 497 -2.32 -5.47 -4.83
C GLN A 497 -3.82 -5.67 -4.56
N LEU A 498 -4.40 -4.76 -3.78
CA LEU A 498 -5.82 -4.81 -3.44
C LEU A 498 -6.67 -4.15 -4.54
N GLU A 499 -7.89 -4.65 -4.72
CA GLU A 499 -8.97 -3.95 -5.42
C GLU A 499 -9.58 -2.87 -4.52
N LYS A 500 -9.81 -3.18 -3.23
CA LYS A 500 -10.20 -2.18 -2.20
C LYS A 500 -9.40 -2.37 -0.92
N GLY A 501 -8.84 -1.28 -0.40
CA GLY A 501 -8.11 -1.29 0.87
C GLY A 501 -9.04 -1.47 2.07
N PHE A 502 -10.09 -0.66 2.13
CA PHE A 502 -11.02 -0.62 3.25
C PHE A 502 -12.46 -0.36 2.77
N TYR A 503 -13.39 -1.19 3.24
CA TYR A 503 -14.81 -1.04 2.97
C TYR A 503 -15.60 -1.13 4.27
N TRP A 504 -16.41 -0.12 4.55
CA TRP A 504 -17.25 -0.11 5.73
C TRP A 504 -18.69 0.22 5.40
N LEU A 505 -19.57 -0.69 5.83
CA LEU A 505 -21.01 -0.58 5.78
C LEU A 505 -21.52 -0.37 7.20
N ALA A 506 -21.97 0.84 7.53
CA ALA A 506 -22.51 1.08 8.86
C ALA A 506 -23.79 0.25 9.13
N GLY A 507 -24.50 -0.23 8.11
CA GLY A 507 -25.75 -0.97 8.30
C GLY A 507 -26.27 -1.80 7.11
N ASP A 508 -25.61 -2.89 6.71
CA ASP A 508 -26.32 -3.89 5.88
C ASP A 508 -27.62 -4.35 6.57
N GLU A 509 -27.65 -4.35 7.91
CA GLU A 509 -28.86 -4.26 8.70
C GLU A 509 -28.77 -3.11 9.71
N THR A 510 -29.87 -2.36 9.84
CA THR A 510 -29.92 -1.20 10.74
C THR A 510 -30.10 -1.62 12.20
N ASN A 511 -29.90 -0.70 13.14
CA ASN A 511 -30.23 -0.86 14.58
C ASN A 511 -31.69 -1.30 14.87
N ASP A 512 -32.55 -1.41 13.86
CA ASP A 512 -33.98 -1.71 14.04
C ASP A 512 -34.23 -3.15 14.48
N PHE A 513 -33.27 -4.06 14.27
CA PHE A 513 -33.35 -5.48 14.69
C PHE A 513 -32.26 -5.86 15.69
N ASP A 514 -31.40 -4.92 16.10
CA ASP A 514 -30.35 -5.17 17.07
C ASP A 514 -30.95 -5.51 18.43
N VAL A 515 -30.71 -6.73 18.87
CA VAL A 515 -31.22 -7.24 20.15
C VAL A 515 -30.26 -7.04 21.32
N GLU A 516 -29.00 -6.70 21.07
CA GLU A 516 -27.99 -6.61 22.12
C GLU A 516 -27.80 -5.17 22.59
N GLN A 517 -27.52 -4.21 21.70
CA GLN A 517 -27.15 -2.84 22.09
C GLN A 517 -27.56 -1.76 21.07
N SER A 518 -28.87 -1.59 20.91
CA SER A 518 -29.45 -0.64 19.95
C SER A 518 -28.80 0.75 20.04
N GLY A 519 -28.24 1.23 18.93
CA GLY A 519 -27.70 2.59 18.81
C GLY A 519 -26.18 2.71 18.94
N LEU A 520 -25.47 1.61 19.21
CA LEU A 520 -24.01 1.59 19.20
C LEU A 520 -23.41 1.23 17.83
N VAL A 521 -24.15 0.53 16.97
CA VAL A 521 -23.70 0.17 15.62
C VAL A 521 -23.17 1.41 14.89
N GLY A 522 -21.94 1.29 14.37
CA GLY A 522 -21.23 2.35 13.67
C GLY A 522 -20.30 3.19 14.54
N ARG A 523 -20.27 3.00 15.86
CA ARG A 523 -19.47 3.82 16.80
C ARG A 523 -18.16 3.15 17.22
N GLY A 524 -17.18 3.96 17.57
CA GLY A 524 -15.92 3.50 18.16
C GLY A 524 -15.08 2.67 17.19
N VAL A 525 -15.12 2.99 15.90
CA VAL A 525 -14.29 2.32 14.89
C VAL A 525 -13.01 3.14 14.70
N GLU A 526 -11.86 2.53 14.97
CA GLU A 526 -10.55 3.15 14.87
C GLU A 526 -9.63 2.32 13.98
N ILE A 527 -8.95 2.99 13.04
CA ILE A 527 -7.96 2.39 12.14
C ILE A 527 -6.67 3.19 12.25
N GLY A 528 -5.58 2.54 12.63
CA GLY A 528 -4.27 3.14 12.80
C GLY A 528 -3.22 2.50 11.90
N HIS A 529 -2.27 3.30 11.41
CA HIS A 529 -1.05 2.84 10.73
C HIS A 529 -1.33 1.87 9.55
N ALA A 530 -2.33 2.19 8.74
CA ALA A 530 -2.69 1.37 7.58
C ALA A 530 -1.86 1.76 6.36
N VAL A 531 -1.36 0.79 5.61
CA VAL A 531 -0.65 0.95 4.34
C VAL A 531 -1.33 0.07 3.31
N PHE A 532 -1.81 0.68 2.23
CA PHE A 532 -2.51 -0.03 1.18
C PHE A 532 -1.98 0.33 -0.20
N GLU A 533 -1.71 -0.68 -1.02
CA GLU A 533 -1.26 -0.54 -2.40
C GLU A 533 -2.26 -1.21 -3.35
N GLY A 534 -2.84 -0.45 -4.28
CA GLY A 534 -3.88 -0.95 -5.19
C GLY A 534 -3.34 -1.37 -6.56
N THR A 535 -3.98 -2.35 -7.22
CA THR A 535 -3.52 -2.89 -8.52
C THR A 535 -4.50 -2.83 -9.70
N SER A 536 -5.81 -2.72 -9.49
CA SER A 536 -6.77 -2.97 -10.59
C SER A 536 -7.54 -1.74 -11.09
N ALA A 537 -7.92 -1.82 -12.37
CA ALA A 537 -8.86 -0.95 -13.08
C ALA A 537 -10.26 -1.56 -12.97
N GLY A 538 -11.20 -0.89 -12.31
CA GLY A 538 -12.59 -1.36 -12.35
C GLY A 538 -13.52 -0.78 -11.28
N GLN A 539 -13.00 -0.52 -10.08
CA GLN A 539 -13.77 0.12 -9.01
C GLN A 539 -13.55 1.62 -9.00
N SER A 540 -14.60 2.34 -8.62
CA SER A 540 -14.54 3.79 -8.45
C SER A 540 -13.70 4.17 -7.23
N TYR A 541 -13.83 3.46 -6.09
CA TYR A 541 -13.30 3.88 -4.79
C TYR A 541 -12.45 2.80 -4.10
N PHE A 542 -11.27 3.19 -3.62
CA PHE A 542 -10.33 2.28 -2.93
C PHE A 542 -10.59 2.16 -1.41
N ILE A 543 -11.02 3.26 -0.79
CA ILE A 543 -11.54 3.32 0.57
C ILE A 543 -12.97 3.83 0.51
N GLU A 544 -13.90 3.08 1.05
CA GLU A 544 -15.33 3.38 0.95
C GLU A 544 -16.02 3.21 2.30
N CYS A 545 -16.69 4.25 2.76
CA CYS A 545 -17.42 4.30 4.03
C CYS A 545 -18.88 4.70 3.78
N LEU A 546 -19.78 3.74 3.82
CA LEU A 546 -21.21 3.97 3.64
C LEU A 546 -21.86 4.14 5.02
N GLY A 547 -22.37 5.34 5.28
CA GLY A 547 -23.07 5.67 6.52
C GLY A 547 -24.58 5.59 6.46
N HIS A 548 -25.12 5.18 5.32
CA HIS A 548 -26.46 4.65 5.27
C HIS A 548 -26.40 3.14 5.45
N GLY A 549 -27.28 2.64 6.30
CA GLY A 549 -27.65 1.25 6.27
C GLY A 549 -28.87 1.06 5.36
N ALA A 550 -28.87 0.02 4.52
CA ALA A 550 -30.03 -0.38 3.76
C ALA A 550 -30.45 -1.75 4.28
N SER A 551 -31.41 -1.79 5.21
CA SER A 551 -32.04 -3.06 5.55
C SER A 551 -32.69 -3.59 4.28
N LYS A 552 -32.20 -4.70 3.76
CA LYS A 552 -32.80 -5.33 2.56
C LYS A 552 -34.20 -5.86 2.87
N PHE A 553 -34.55 -5.98 4.14
CA PHE A 553 -35.77 -6.62 4.62
C PHE A 553 -36.88 -5.65 5.03
N ARG A 554 -36.57 -4.36 5.20
CA ARG A 554 -37.60 -3.33 5.30
C ARG A 554 -37.68 -2.54 4.01
N VAL A 555 -38.83 -2.64 3.37
CA VAL A 555 -39.18 -1.78 2.25
C VAL A 555 -40.18 -0.72 2.69
N ASP A 556 -40.13 0.46 2.08
CA ASP A 556 -41.18 1.47 2.21
C ASP A 556 -42.50 0.97 1.60
N GLY A 557 -43.56 1.78 1.68
CA GLY A 557 -44.86 1.44 1.07
C GLY A 557 -44.84 1.26 -0.46
N LEU A 558 -43.70 1.50 -1.11
CA LEU A 558 -43.47 1.35 -2.55
C LEU A 558 -42.54 0.18 -2.88
N GLY A 559 -42.03 -0.56 -1.89
CA GLY A 559 -41.13 -1.68 -2.12
C GLY A 559 -39.64 -1.30 -2.17
N ASN A 560 -39.26 -0.05 -1.90
CA ASN A 560 -37.86 0.37 -1.87
C ASN A 560 -37.24 0.11 -0.49
N PRO A 561 -36.00 -0.41 -0.39
CA PRO A 561 -35.32 -0.58 0.89
C PRO A 561 -35.28 0.73 1.71
N LEU A 562 -35.69 0.66 2.98
CA LEU A 562 -35.60 1.79 3.90
C LEU A 562 -34.13 2.08 4.20
N GLN A 563 -33.62 3.18 3.65
CA GLN A 563 -32.31 3.70 3.99
C GLN A 563 -32.38 4.47 5.30
N LYS A 564 -31.56 4.08 6.27
CA LYS A 564 -31.41 4.80 7.55
C LYS A 564 -29.98 5.30 7.67
N ASN A 565 -29.82 6.59 7.89
CA ASN A 565 -28.52 7.15 8.23
C ASN A 565 -28.14 6.68 9.64
N LEU A 566 -26.96 6.10 9.78
CA LEU A 566 -26.43 5.63 11.05
C LEU A 566 -25.31 6.56 11.53
N PRO A 567 -25.21 6.81 12.85
CA PRO A 567 -24.14 7.59 13.43
C PRO A 567 -22.80 6.86 13.25
N ILE A 568 -21.98 7.34 12.33
CA ILE A 568 -20.61 6.90 12.12
C ILE A 568 -19.68 7.61 13.12
N GLY A 569 -18.95 6.83 13.91
CA GLY A 569 -17.81 7.29 14.70
C GLY A 569 -16.56 6.58 14.24
N LEU A 570 -15.94 7.08 13.15
CA LEU A 570 -14.75 6.50 12.55
C LEU A 570 -13.55 7.42 12.72
N LYS A 571 -12.45 6.85 13.19
CA LYS A 571 -11.16 7.50 13.24
C LYS A 571 -10.15 6.71 12.41
N ILE A 572 -9.52 7.34 11.44
CA ILE A 572 -8.42 6.79 10.65
C ILE A 572 -7.18 7.65 10.92
N GLY A 573 -6.11 7.06 11.43
CA GLY A 573 -4.85 7.74 11.71
C GLY A 573 -3.68 7.06 11.00
N ASN A 574 -2.73 7.86 10.50
CA ASN A 574 -1.49 7.37 9.89
C ASN A 574 -1.74 6.41 8.70
N LEU A 575 -2.74 6.71 7.87
CA LEU A 575 -3.07 5.93 6.67
C LEU A 575 -2.15 6.33 5.51
N ILE A 576 -1.59 5.36 4.82
CA ILE A 576 -0.82 5.53 3.58
C ILE A 576 -1.53 4.75 2.48
N VAL A 577 -1.92 5.45 1.41
CA VAL A 577 -2.55 4.82 0.25
C VAL A 577 -1.74 5.12 -1.01
N HIS A 578 -1.33 4.06 -1.68
CA HIS A 578 -0.72 4.08 -3.00
C HIS A 578 -1.75 3.57 -4.01
N GLY A 579 -2.35 4.50 -4.76
CA GLY A 579 -3.16 4.15 -5.91
C GLY A 579 -2.30 3.65 -7.07
N SER A 580 -2.97 3.05 -8.04
CA SER A 580 -2.44 2.87 -9.39
C SER A 580 -3.13 3.86 -10.34
N ASP A 581 -2.54 4.07 -11.52
CA ASP A 581 -3.10 4.91 -12.60
C ASP A 581 -4.53 4.50 -13.03
N ASN A 582 -5.01 3.36 -12.55
CA ASN A 582 -6.29 2.76 -12.88
C ASN A 582 -7.40 3.03 -11.85
N ILE A 583 -7.08 3.60 -10.69
CA ILE A 583 -8.09 3.91 -9.66
C ILE A 583 -8.52 5.38 -9.78
N ASN A 584 -9.84 5.58 -9.90
CA ASN A 584 -10.41 6.90 -10.11
C ASN A 584 -10.45 7.73 -8.82
N ASP A 585 -10.87 7.12 -7.70
CA ASP A 585 -11.09 7.79 -6.43
C ASP A 585 -10.44 7.01 -5.27
N CYS A 586 -9.75 7.71 -4.36
CA CYS A 586 -9.14 7.05 -3.20
C CYS A 586 -10.12 6.85 -2.04
N PHE A 587 -10.94 7.85 -1.71
CA PHE A 587 -11.73 7.85 -0.48
C PHE A 587 -13.14 8.36 -0.74
N GLU A 588 -14.16 7.55 -0.41
CA GLU A 588 -15.56 7.96 -0.46
C GLU A 588 -16.27 7.79 0.88
N THR A 589 -17.08 8.79 1.24
CA THR A 589 -18.07 8.66 2.30
C THR A 589 -19.46 8.99 1.76
N LEU A 590 -20.43 8.11 1.93
CA LEU A 590 -21.81 8.33 1.48
C LEU A 590 -22.80 8.31 2.64
N ASN A 591 -23.54 9.42 2.81
CA ASN A 591 -24.65 9.53 3.78
C ASN A 591 -24.26 9.27 5.25
N ALA A 592 -23.01 9.55 5.62
CA ALA A 592 -22.50 9.37 6.97
C ALA A 592 -22.96 10.48 7.92
N THR A 593 -24.01 10.24 8.69
CA THR A 593 -24.30 11.08 9.85
C THR A 593 -23.26 10.76 10.93
N GLY A 594 -22.51 11.72 11.47
CA GLY A 594 -21.50 11.45 12.51
C GLY A 594 -20.10 11.97 12.16
N SER A 595 -19.11 11.64 13.00
CA SER A 595 -17.73 12.11 12.86
C SER A 595 -16.87 11.04 12.19
N ILE A 596 -16.38 11.35 10.98
CA ILE A 596 -15.23 10.69 10.37
C ILE A 596 -14.03 11.60 10.57
N VAL A 597 -13.00 11.10 11.23
CA VAL A 597 -11.73 11.79 11.45
C VAL A 597 -10.66 11.03 10.69
N VAL A 598 -10.02 11.68 9.72
CA VAL A 598 -8.82 11.15 9.04
C VAL A 598 -7.66 12.06 9.39
N GLU A 599 -6.60 11.51 9.99
CA GLU A 599 -5.43 12.25 10.49
C GLU A 599 -4.09 11.65 10.06
N ASN A 600 -3.09 12.50 9.85
CA ASN A 600 -1.71 12.13 9.51
C ASN A 600 -1.61 11.16 8.32
N SER A 601 -2.48 11.30 7.34
CA SER A 601 -2.60 10.34 6.23
C SER A 601 -1.96 10.86 4.96
N VAL A 602 -1.41 9.97 4.14
CA VAL A 602 -0.74 10.21 2.86
C VAL A 602 -1.46 9.45 1.77
N ILE A 603 -1.91 10.14 0.72
CA ILE A 603 -2.58 9.55 -0.43
C ILE A 603 -1.83 9.98 -1.69
N ARG A 604 -1.46 9.03 -2.55
CA ARG A 604 -0.74 9.29 -3.81
C ARG A 604 -1.09 8.29 -4.92
N GLY A 605 -0.89 8.67 -6.18
CA GLY A 605 -0.97 7.74 -7.32
C GLY A 605 -2.38 7.49 -7.89
N PHE A 606 -3.30 8.46 -7.81
CA PHE A 606 -4.68 8.33 -8.32
C PHE A 606 -4.93 9.23 -9.53
N LYS A 607 -5.81 8.81 -10.45
CA LYS A 607 -5.97 9.45 -11.77
C LYS A 607 -6.92 10.65 -11.82
N ARG A 608 -8.06 10.63 -11.10
CA ARG A 608 -9.11 11.67 -11.21
C ARG A 608 -9.34 12.41 -9.91
N TYR A 609 -9.72 11.70 -8.86
CA TYR A 609 -10.15 12.26 -7.58
C TYR A 609 -9.34 11.62 -6.46
N SER A 610 -9.03 12.39 -5.42
CA SER A 610 -8.30 11.83 -4.29
C SER A 610 -9.14 11.75 -3.02
N VAL A 611 -10.19 12.57 -2.89
CA VAL A 611 -11.14 12.47 -1.76
C VAL A 611 -12.53 12.97 -2.19
N PHE A 612 -13.56 12.14 -1.99
CA PHE A 612 -14.96 12.44 -2.27
C PHE A 612 -15.80 12.28 -0.98
N LEU A 613 -16.07 13.38 -0.28
CA LEU A 613 -16.91 13.38 0.92
C LEU A 613 -18.32 13.81 0.55
N LEU A 614 -19.30 12.91 0.57
CA LEU A 614 -20.71 13.20 0.27
C LEU A 614 -21.61 13.12 1.51
N ARG A 615 -22.30 14.21 1.83
CA ARG A 615 -23.38 14.29 2.83
C ARG A 615 -22.95 13.78 4.22
N SER A 616 -21.75 14.16 4.67
CA SER A 616 -21.24 13.72 5.98
C SER A 616 -21.00 14.89 6.93
N LEU A 617 -21.32 14.76 8.22
CA LEU A 617 -20.87 15.73 9.24
C LEU A 617 -19.40 15.44 9.66
N ALA A 618 -18.57 14.96 8.73
CA ALA A 618 -17.24 14.46 8.98
C ALA A 618 -16.24 15.57 9.27
N THR A 619 -15.51 15.43 10.38
CA THR A 619 -14.41 16.32 10.77
C THR A 619 -13.08 15.74 10.28
N THR A 620 -12.69 16.00 9.04
CA THR A 620 -11.35 15.61 8.53
C THR A 620 -10.29 16.53 9.13
N ARG A 621 -9.18 16.00 9.70
CA ARG A 621 -8.11 16.83 10.28
C ARG A 621 -6.73 16.33 9.86
N PHE A 622 -6.04 17.09 9.02
CA PHE A 622 -4.65 16.84 8.59
C PHE A 622 -4.49 15.66 7.61
N LEU A 623 -4.91 15.89 6.37
CA LEU A 623 -4.55 15.03 5.23
C LEU A 623 -3.34 15.65 4.53
N ASN A 624 -2.17 14.99 4.56
CA ASN A 624 -1.03 15.38 3.73
C ASN A 624 -1.19 14.72 2.36
N MET A 625 -1.19 15.54 1.34
CA MET A 625 -1.65 15.18 0.01
C MET A 625 -0.57 15.59 -0.98
N ASP A 626 0.09 14.61 -1.59
CA ASP A 626 1.08 14.81 -2.65
C ASP A 626 0.52 14.22 -3.95
N HIS A 627 0.36 15.06 -4.98
CA HIS A 627 -0.11 14.70 -6.32
C HIS A 627 -1.59 14.32 -6.45
N ILE A 628 -2.47 15.32 -6.34
CA ILE A 628 -3.93 15.17 -6.43
C ILE A 628 -4.51 16.00 -7.57
N GLY A 629 -5.44 15.42 -8.32
CA GLY A 629 -6.28 16.15 -9.27
C GLY A 629 -7.40 16.96 -8.61
N GLU A 630 -8.19 16.35 -7.71
CA GLU A 630 -9.39 17.01 -7.17
C GLU A 630 -9.78 16.50 -5.75
N VAL A 631 -10.29 17.41 -4.91
CA VAL A 631 -10.92 17.11 -3.61
C VAL A 631 -12.34 17.71 -3.58
N ARG A 632 -13.34 16.88 -3.28
CA ARG A 632 -14.74 17.31 -3.17
C ARG A 632 -15.27 17.05 -1.75
N ALA A 633 -15.75 18.11 -1.11
CA ALA A 633 -16.40 18.05 0.20
C ALA A 633 -17.83 18.60 0.10
N LEU A 634 -18.80 17.70 0.00
CA LEU A 634 -20.22 17.99 -0.20
C LEU A 634 -20.97 17.82 1.13
N ARG A 635 -21.48 18.93 1.65
CA ARG A 635 -22.21 19.08 2.92
C ARG A 635 -21.41 18.61 4.15
N SER A 636 -20.09 18.85 4.10
CA SER A 636 -19.16 18.51 5.19
C SER A 636 -18.87 19.69 6.12
N ALA A 637 -18.79 19.43 7.42
CA ALA A 637 -18.52 20.43 8.46
C ALA A 637 -17.15 20.16 9.12
N ASN A 638 -16.39 21.22 9.42
CA ASN A 638 -15.10 21.14 10.13
C ASN A 638 -13.98 20.37 9.40
N CYS A 639 -13.99 20.31 8.07
CA CYS A 639 -12.88 19.72 7.31
C CYS A 639 -11.65 20.66 7.32
N LYS A 640 -10.48 20.11 7.67
CA LYS A 640 -9.16 20.76 7.59
C LYS A 640 -8.21 19.91 6.75
N PHE A 641 -7.86 20.42 5.58
CA PHE A 641 -6.89 19.83 4.65
C PHE A 641 -5.56 20.57 4.73
N SER A 642 -4.43 19.88 4.55
CA SER A 642 -3.09 20.51 4.61
C SER A 642 -2.09 19.75 3.73
N GLY A 643 -1.74 20.26 2.56
CA GLY A 643 -0.82 19.58 1.63
C GLY A 643 -0.57 20.39 0.37
N LYS A 644 0.32 19.91 -0.51
CA LYS A 644 0.61 20.53 -1.81
C LYS A 644 -0.27 19.90 -2.89
N ILE A 645 -1.25 20.65 -3.38
CA ILE A 645 -1.98 20.28 -4.59
C ILE A 645 -1.04 20.57 -5.78
N SER A 646 -0.60 19.53 -6.49
CA SER A 646 0.15 19.70 -7.75
C SER A 646 -0.81 19.66 -8.94
N GLU A 647 -0.47 20.33 -10.04
CA GLU A 647 -1.29 20.33 -11.27
C GLU A 647 -1.57 18.89 -11.76
N SER A 648 -2.84 18.52 -11.94
CA SER A 648 -3.19 17.37 -12.78
C SER A 648 -2.97 17.75 -14.24
N GLY A 649 -2.45 16.80 -15.03
CA GLY A 649 -2.18 17.03 -16.45
C GLY A 649 -3.42 17.30 -17.32
N ASP A 650 -4.64 17.23 -16.77
CA ASP A 650 -5.91 17.40 -17.49
C ASP A 650 -6.59 18.77 -17.31
N GLY A 651 -6.04 19.66 -16.47
CA GLY A 651 -6.57 21.01 -16.27
C GLY A 651 -7.91 21.11 -15.53
N SER A 652 -8.40 20.01 -14.94
CA SER A 652 -9.61 20.00 -14.11
C SER A 652 -9.27 20.40 -12.66
N TYR A 653 -9.14 21.72 -12.42
CA TYR A 653 -8.84 22.25 -11.09
C TYR A 653 -10.08 22.35 -10.21
N GLY A 654 -9.97 21.97 -8.94
CA GLY A 654 -10.76 22.63 -7.88
C GLY A 654 -10.81 21.89 -6.56
N PHE A 655 -10.65 22.64 -5.48
CA PHE A 655 -11.18 22.25 -4.19
C PHE A 655 -12.66 22.63 -4.16
N TYR A 656 -13.56 21.65 -4.27
CA TYR A 656 -15.00 21.90 -4.34
C TYR A 656 -15.63 21.64 -2.98
N ILE A 657 -15.88 22.69 -2.20
CA ILE A 657 -16.81 22.61 -1.06
C ILE A 657 -18.20 23.02 -1.58
N TYR A 658 -19.15 22.10 -1.60
CA TYR A 658 -20.58 22.47 -1.65
C TYR A 658 -21.15 22.23 -0.28
N GLY A 659 -21.86 23.18 0.32
CA GLY A 659 -22.53 22.91 1.59
C GLY A 659 -23.66 23.89 1.83
N GLU A 660 -24.81 23.37 2.26
CA GLU A 660 -25.74 24.13 3.09
C GLU A 660 -25.07 24.34 4.45
N MET A 661 -24.14 25.30 4.55
CA MET A 661 -23.99 25.96 5.84
C MET A 661 -25.34 26.64 6.12
N PRO A 662 -25.84 26.67 7.36
CA PRO A 662 -26.98 27.52 7.68
C PRO A 662 -26.68 28.91 7.11
N THR A 663 -27.56 29.39 6.24
CA THR A 663 -27.49 30.65 5.50
C THR A 663 -27.28 31.88 6.41
N SER A 664 -27.31 31.70 7.73
CA SER A 664 -26.95 32.69 8.74
C SER A 664 -25.51 33.19 8.70
N THR A 665 -24.56 32.48 8.07
CA THR A 665 -23.13 32.87 8.06
C THR A 665 -22.66 33.53 6.76
N LEU A 666 -23.54 33.68 5.77
CA LEU A 666 -23.23 34.30 4.47
C LEU A 666 -24.30 35.35 4.14
N SER A 667 -24.18 36.54 4.74
CA SER A 667 -24.85 37.75 4.25
C SER A 667 -23.88 38.55 3.37
N ALA A 668 -23.54 38.01 2.21
CA ALA A 668 -22.78 38.77 1.23
C ALA A 668 -23.73 39.08 0.07
N ASP A 669 -24.27 40.30 0.04
CA ASP A 669 -24.84 40.89 -1.17
C ASP A 669 -23.68 41.19 -2.13
N ILE A 670 -23.18 40.17 -2.83
CA ILE A 670 -22.07 40.32 -3.78
C ILE A 670 -22.63 40.85 -5.09
N SER A 671 -22.09 41.99 -5.54
CA SER A 671 -22.42 42.61 -6.82
C SER A 671 -21.28 42.42 -7.83
N PHE A 672 -21.62 42.50 -9.12
CA PHE A 672 -20.61 42.46 -10.18
C PHE A 672 -19.64 43.65 -10.04
N GLY A 673 -18.34 43.34 -9.94
CA GLY A 673 -17.27 44.35 -9.78
C GLY A 673 -16.66 44.40 -8.39
N ASP A 674 -17.18 43.66 -7.42
CA ASP A 674 -16.59 43.55 -6.10
C ASP A 674 -15.18 42.95 -6.18
N THR A 675 -14.23 43.61 -5.53
CA THR A 675 -12.83 43.17 -5.39
C THR A 675 -12.57 42.46 -4.07
N SER A 676 -13.62 42.25 -3.27
CA SER A 676 -13.53 41.50 -2.02
C SER A 676 -14.89 40.91 -1.66
N ILE A 677 -14.88 39.80 -0.92
CA ILE A 677 -16.09 39.16 -0.38
C ILE A 677 -16.05 39.26 1.14
N SER A 678 -17.13 39.74 1.74
CA SER A 678 -17.28 39.74 3.20
C SER A 678 -18.10 38.53 3.66
N VAL A 679 -17.54 37.73 4.57
CA VAL A 679 -18.19 36.59 5.23
C VAL A 679 -18.50 36.95 6.69
N VAL A 680 -19.62 36.45 7.23
CA VAL A 680 -20.09 36.83 8.59
C VAL A 680 -19.13 36.32 9.68
N GLN A 681 -18.40 35.24 9.39
CA GLN A 681 -17.36 34.69 10.24
C GLN A 681 -16.17 34.33 9.35
N GLY A 682 -14.98 34.84 9.70
CA GLY A 682 -13.77 34.60 8.91
C GLY A 682 -13.40 33.13 8.85
N PHE A 683 -12.71 32.73 7.78
CA PHE A 683 -12.33 31.33 7.57
C PHE A 683 -11.37 30.87 8.66
N PRO A 684 -11.48 29.64 9.17
CA PRO A 684 -10.59 29.15 10.23
C PRO A 684 -9.17 28.80 9.74
N TYR A 685 -8.82 29.16 8.50
CA TYR A 685 -7.54 28.88 7.85
C TYR A 685 -7.13 30.05 6.97
N ASP A 686 -5.84 30.14 6.69
CA ASP A 686 -5.31 31.14 5.77
C ASP A 686 -5.70 30.76 4.32
N ILE A 687 -6.05 31.76 3.51
CA ILE A 687 -6.35 31.62 2.08
C ILE A 687 -5.15 32.16 1.32
N LEU A 688 -4.54 31.36 0.45
CA LEU A 688 -3.38 31.79 -0.33
C LEU A 688 -3.82 32.53 -1.59
N ARG A 689 -2.94 33.41 -2.08
CA ARG A 689 -3.13 34.07 -3.37
C ARG A 689 -3.25 33.01 -4.48
N GLY A 690 -4.34 33.06 -5.24
CA GLY A 690 -4.63 32.11 -6.32
C GLY A 690 -5.60 30.99 -5.95
N ASP A 691 -5.92 30.82 -4.67
CA ASP A 691 -6.91 29.83 -4.23
C ASP A 691 -8.28 30.15 -4.83
N ARG A 692 -8.94 29.12 -5.40
CA ARG A 692 -10.28 29.23 -5.98
C ARG A 692 -11.31 28.70 -5.01
N PHE A 693 -12.39 29.45 -4.80
CA PHE A 693 -13.49 29.04 -3.93
C PHE A 693 -14.83 29.40 -4.56
N LEU A 694 -15.83 28.54 -4.30
CA LEU A 694 -17.19 28.70 -4.80
C LEU A 694 -18.10 29.20 -3.68
N ILE A 695 -18.87 30.25 -3.96
CA ILE A 695 -19.95 30.73 -3.07
C ILE A 695 -21.22 30.75 -3.92
N GLY A 696 -22.16 29.85 -3.61
CA GLY A 696 -23.29 29.58 -4.48
C GLY A 696 -22.83 29.04 -5.84
N SER A 697 -23.26 29.68 -6.93
CA SER A 697 -22.86 29.33 -8.32
C SER A 697 -21.65 30.13 -8.84
N PHE A 698 -21.01 30.94 -7.99
CA PHE A 698 -19.91 31.83 -8.39
C PHE A 698 -18.56 31.31 -7.92
N ALA A 699 -17.60 31.24 -8.84
CA ALA A 699 -16.21 30.91 -8.54
C ALA A 699 -15.38 32.19 -8.42
N PHE A 700 -14.62 32.30 -7.34
CA PHE A 700 -13.74 33.42 -7.03
C PHE A 700 -12.30 32.94 -6.89
N THR A 701 -11.35 33.84 -7.08
CA THR A 701 -9.92 33.59 -6.86
C THR A 701 -9.39 34.62 -5.89
N ALA A 702 -8.78 34.19 -4.78
CA ALA A 702 -8.14 35.10 -3.84
C ALA A 702 -7.03 35.91 -4.54
N SER A 703 -7.10 37.23 -4.50
CA SER A 703 -6.09 38.09 -5.14
C SER A 703 -4.81 38.23 -4.32
N GLU A 704 -4.87 37.89 -3.03
CA GLU A 704 -3.77 37.94 -2.09
C GLU A 704 -3.95 36.92 -0.96
N PHE A 705 -2.96 36.85 -0.08
CA PHE A 705 -3.01 36.03 1.12
C PHE A 705 -3.99 36.63 2.15
N VAL A 706 -4.81 35.79 2.78
CA VAL A 706 -5.80 36.19 3.79
C VAL A 706 -5.59 35.32 5.01
N GLU A 707 -5.34 35.92 6.17
CA GLU A 707 -5.14 35.16 7.41
C GLU A 707 -6.46 34.55 7.93
N SER A 708 -6.34 33.46 8.69
CA SER A 708 -7.45 32.85 9.39
C SER A 708 -8.17 33.85 10.32
N GLY A 709 -9.49 33.80 10.35
CA GLY A 709 -10.36 34.69 11.11
C GLY A 709 -10.69 36.00 10.41
N VAL A 710 -10.05 36.32 9.27
CA VAL A 710 -10.36 37.50 8.47
C VAL A 710 -11.69 37.30 7.74
N THR A 711 -12.60 38.26 7.93
CA THR A 711 -13.96 38.24 7.38
C THR A 711 -14.07 38.82 5.98
N THR A 712 -12.99 39.36 5.42
CA THR A 712 -12.99 39.98 4.09
C THR A 712 -11.92 39.33 3.23
N ILE A 713 -12.33 38.67 2.16
CA ILE A 713 -11.44 38.01 1.21
C ILE A 713 -11.28 38.89 -0.02
N PRO A 714 -10.13 39.52 -0.23
CA PRO A 714 -9.79 40.16 -1.50
C PRO A 714 -9.78 39.15 -2.65
N ILE A 715 -10.56 39.44 -3.70
CA ILE A 715 -10.74 38.58 -4.87
C ILE A 715 -10.28 39.29 -6.15
N ILE A 716 -9.75 38.50 -7.09
CA ILE A 716 -9.57 38.98 -8.46
C ILE A 716 -10.95 39.04 -9.07
N ALA A 717 -11.40 40.26 -9.44
CA ALA A 717 -12.61 40.45 -10.22
C ALA A 717 -12.49 39.65 -11.53
N SER A 718 -13.09 38.46 -11.57
CA SER A 718 -13.09 37.65 -12.77
C SER A 718 -14.06 38.32 -13.75
N ARG A 719 -13.52 38.83 -14.87
CA ARG A 719 -14.39 39.08 -16.03
C ARG A 719 -15.04 37.75 -16.38
N LYS A 720 -16.36 37.78 -16.59
CA LYS A 720 -17.10 36.66 -17.19
C LYS A 720 -16.51 36.37 -18.57
N THR A 721 -15.52 35.49 -18.62
CA THR A 721 -15.30 34.63 -19.77
C THR A 721 -15.89 33.30 -19.34
N ILE A 722 -17.13 33.04 -19.74
CA ILE A 722 -17.67 31.68 -19.68
C ILE A 722 -16.76 30.89 -20.62
N VAL A 723 -15.82 30.14 -20.05
CA VAL A 723 -15.04 29.19 -20.82
C VAL A 723 -16.00 28.07 -21.19
N SER A 724 -16.04 27.76 -22.49
CA SER A 724 -16.84 26.71 -23.14
C SER A 724 -17.09 25.49 -22.23
N GLY A 725 -18.38 25.13 -22.03
CA GLY A 725 -18.78 23.85 -21.43
C GLY A 725 -19.42 23.87 -20.03
N VAL A 726 -20.08 24.96 -19.61
CA VAL A 726 -20.78 24.98 -18.30
C VAL A 726 -22.12 24.26 -18.38
N GLU A 727 -22.29 23.21 -17.58
CA GLU A 727 -23.56 22.53 -17.31
C GLU A 727 -24.18 23.14 -16.05
N VAL A 728 -25.36 23.77 -16.17
CA VAL A 728 -26.06 24.35 -15.01
C VAL A 728 -27.09 23.33 -14.52
N MET A 729 -26.75 22.59 -13.47
CA MET A 729 -27.70 21.72 -12.77
C MET A 729 -28.37 22.50 -11.64
N HIS A 730 -29.69 22.62 -11.68
CA HIS A 730 -30.48 23.26 -10.62
C HIS A 730 -31.47 22.26 -10.03
N ASP A 731 -31.22 21.80 -8.80
CA ASP A 731 -32.07 20.84 -8.07
C ASP A 731 -33.05 21.56 -7.12
N LEU A 732 -33.86 22.46 -7.66
CA LEU A 732 -35.03 22.97 -6.93
C LEU A 732 -36.26 22.87 -7.83
N ARG A 733 -37.12 21.92 -7.47
CA ARG A 733 -38.49 21.88 -7.98
C ARG A 733 -39.20 23.12 -7.43
N ALA A 734 -39.60 24.02 -8.34
CA ALA A 734 -40.46 25.19 -8.14
C ALA A 734 -39.82 26.50 -7.63
N VAL A 735 -39.00 27.16 -8.44
CA VAL A 735 -38.92 28.64 -8.46
C VAL A 735 -38.69 29.10 -9.91
N ASN A 736 -39.49 30.08 -10.38
CA ASN A 736 -39.25 30.75 -11.67
C ASN A 736 -37.97 31.59 -11.56
N VAL A 737 -36.97 31.30 -12.39
CA VAL A 737 -35.75 32.12 -12.49
C VAL A 737 -35.92 33.11 -13.64
N GLU A 738 -36.03 34.41 -13.34
CA GLU A 738 -35.87 35.46 -14.34
C GLU A 738 -34.38 35.65 -14.67
N VAL A 739 -34.01 35.39 -15.92
CA VAL A 739 -32.65 35.66 -16.42
C VAL A 739 -32.65 37.04 -17.08
N SER A 740 -31.86 37.97 -16.53
CA SER A 740 -31.70 39.35 -17.02
C SER A 740 -31.20 39.42 -18.48
N PRO A 741 -31.60 40.43 -19.27
CA PRO A 741 -31.51 40.42 -20.75
C PRO A 741 -30.14 40.71 -21.38
N PHE A 742 -29.00 40.54 -20.68
CA PHE A 742 -27.68 40.79 -21.27
C PHE A 742 -26.76 39.57 -21.22
N VAL A 743 -26.82 38.76 -22.28
CA VAL A 743 -25.79 37.78 -22.63
C VAL A 743 -25.28 38.12 -24.03
N GLU A 744 -24.19 38.89 -24.10
CA GLU A 744 -23.41 39.06 -25.33
C GLU A 744 -22.22 38.10 -25.31
N GLY A 745 -22.07 37.26 -26.35
CA GLY A 745 -20.83 36.55 -26.63
C GLY A 745 -20.73 35.05 -26.27
N ALA A 746 -21.83 34.34 -26.00
CA ALA A 746 -21.79 32.88 -25.86
C ALA A 746 -21.64 32.22 -27.25
N THR A 747 -20.53 31.51 -27.49
CA THR A 747 -20.19 30.93 -28.81
C THR A 747 -20.61 29.47 -29.00
N THR A 748 -21.27 28.84 -28.02
CA THR A 748 -21.91 27.51 -28.18
C THR A 748 -23.20 27.41 -27.36
N GLY A 749 -24.12 26.54 -27.80
CA GLY A 749 -25.52 26.48 -27.36
C GLY A 749 -25.74 26.15 -25.87
N VAL A 750 -26.88 26.61 -25.36
CA VAL A 750 -27.34 26.40 -23.98
C VAL A 750 -28.05 25.05 -23.89
N ARG A 751 -27.59 24.14 -23.01
CA ARG A 751 -28.31 22.91 -22.65
C ARG A 751 -29.04 23.13 -21.33
N VAL A 752 -30.35 22.96 -21.32
CA VAL A 752 -31.19 23.00 -20.11
C VAL A 752 -31.62 21.57 -19.80
N VAL A 753 -31.39 21.10 -18.58
CA VAL A 753 -31.80 19.77 -18.10
C VAL A 753 -32.69 19.96 -16.88
N ASN A 754 -33.94 19.47 -16.94
CA ASN A 754 -34.94 19.49 -15.85
C ASN A 754 -35.35 20.89 -15.34
N GLY A 755 -36.02 21.70 -16.16
CA GLY A 755 -36.61 22.97 -15.69
C GLY A 755 -37.65 23.59 -16.63
N HIS A 756 -38.55 24.41 -16.08
CA HIS A 756 -39.45 25.29 -16.85
C HIS A 756 -38.72 26.62 -17.11
N VAL A 757 -38.48 26.97 -18.37
CA VAL A 757 -37.90 28.27 -18.74
C VAL A 757 -38.96 29.09 -19.46
N GLY A 758 -39.49 30.11 -18.77
CA GLY A 758 -40.35 31.12 -19.38
C GLY A 758 -39.52 32.32 -19.81
N PHE A 759 -39.52 32.64 -21.10
CA PHE A 759 -38.96 33.90 -21.61
C PHE A 759 -40.10 34.89 -21.79
N GLU A 760 -40.21 35.89 -20.91
CA GLU A 760 -41.05 37.05 -21.15
C GLU A 760 -40.15 38.20 -21.62
N ASN A 761 -40.30 38.54 -22.91
CA ASN A 761 -39.67 39.63 -23.67
C ASN A 761 -38.47 39.23 -24.55
N ALA A 762 -38.40 39.96 -25.67
CA ALA A 762 -37.74 39.59 -26.93
C ALA A 762 -36.27 39.16 -26.78
N LEU A 763 -36.02 37.88 -27.04
CA LEU A 763 -34.70 37.34 -27.31
C LEU A 763 -34.39 37.49 -28.81
N ILE A 764 -33.34 38.21 -29.17
CA ILE A 764 -32.79 38.20 -30.54
C ILE A 764 -31.67 37.16 -30.55
N LEU A 765 -31.93 35.99 -31.14
CA LEU A 765 -30.91 34.97 -31.41
C LEU A 765 -30.46 35.12 -32.86
N ASP A 766 -29.21 35.51 -33.09
CA ASP A 766 -28.56 35.36 -34.40
C ASP A 766 -28.10 33.90 -34.53
N ALA A 767 -28.95 33.08 -35.15
CA ALA A 767 -28.75 31.64 -35.30
C ALA A 767 -27.90 31.25 -36.52
N SER A 768 -27.16 32.18 -37.13
CA SER A 768 -26.43 31.93 -38.38
C SER A 768 -25.30 30.90 -38.29
N ARG A 769 -25.02 30.30 -37.11
CA ARG A 769 -23.97 29.29 -36.98
C ARG A 769 -24.29 27.99 -36.22
N TYR A 770 -25.20 27.89 -35.25
CA TYR A 770 -25.46 26.62 -34.50
C TYR A 770 -26.88 26.53 -33.89
N GLY A 771 -27.42 25.30 -33.75
CA GLY A 771 -28.78 25.00 -33.28
C GLY A 771 -28.94 24.80 -31.76
N ILE A 772 -30.19 24.71 -31.29
CA ILE A 772 -30.57 24.48 -29.88
C ILE A 772 -30.84 22.97 -29.68
N ASN A 773 -30.20 22.36 -28.67
CA ASN A 773 -30.40 20.95 -28.29
C ASN A 773 -31.03 20.89 -26.89
N LEU A 774 -32.29 20.46 -26.83
CA LEU A 774 -33.08 20.38 -25.60
C LEU A 774 -33.02 18.92 -25.12
N SER A 775 -32.81 18.63 -23.82
CA SER A 775 -32.99 17.28 -23.29
C SER A 775 -33.83 17.31 -22.01
N ASP A 776 -34.93 16.56 -22.01
CA ASP A 776 -35.81 16.24 -20.86
C ASP A 776 -36.67 17.39 -20.25
N SER A 777 -37.28 18.28 -21.05
CA SER A 777 -38.24 19.28 -20.52
C SER A 777 -39.28 19.75 -21.56
N ILE A 778 -40.47 20.15 -21.08
CA ILE A 778 -41.48 20.88 -21.88
C ILE A 778 -41.04 22.35 -22.01
N VAL A 779 -40.96 22.86 -23.23
CA VAL A 779 -40.56 24.26 -23.50
C VAL A 779 -41.72 25.02 -24.11
N THR A 780 -42.17 26.09 -23.44
CA THR A 780 -43.15 27.04 -23.99
C THR A 780 -42.43 28.33 -24.35
N ILE A 781 -42.35 28.66 -25.63
CA ILE A 781 -41.72 29.89 -26.11
C ILE A 781 -42.83 30.88 -26.48
N LYS A 782 -42.96 31.98 -25.71
CA LYS A 782 -43.91 33.06 -25.99
C LYS A 782 -43.18 34.23 -26.67
N ASN A 783 -43.70 34.71 -27.80
CA ASN A 783 -43.21 35.87 -28.56
C ASN A 783 -41.76 35.79 -29.12
N PRO A 784 -41.33 34.72 -29.81
CA PRO A 784 -39.99 34.69 -30.40
C PRO A 784 -39.89 35.62 -31.62
N ARG A 785 -38.74 36.30 -31.78
CA ARG A 785 -38.33 36.97 -33.03
C ARG A 785 -37.04 36.31 -33.52
N ILE A 786 -37.16 35.35 -34.44
CA ILE A 786 -36.02 34.63 -35.01
C ILE A 786 -35.64 35.29 -36.33
N ALA A 787 -34.38 35.73 -36.46
CA ALA A 787 -33.84 36.24 -37.72
C ALA A 787 -32.70 35.30 -38.16
N GLY A 788 -32.89 34.61 -39.29
CA GLY A 788 -31.91 33.68 -39.88
C GLY A 788 -32.40 32.23 -39.98
N THR A 789 -31.67 31.41 -40.75
CA THR A 789 -31.92 29.97 -40.93
C THR A 789 -31.25 29.18 -39.80
N GLY A 790 -32.02 28.54 -38.91
CA GLY A 790 -31.52 27.70 -37.83
C GLY A 790 -32.41 26.47 -37.58
N PHE A 791 -31.87 25.45 -36.91
CA PHE A 791 -32.52 24.15 -36.66
C PHE A 791 -32.80 23.95 -35.15
N ILE A 792 -33.89 23.24 -34.82
CA ILE A 792 -34.24 22.79 -33.46
C ILE A 792 -34.23 21.25 -33.46
N GLU A 793 -33.41 20.62 -32.60
CA GLU A 793 -33.42 19.17 -32.36
C GLU A 793 -33.81 18.91 -30.89
N GLY A 794 -34.74 17.98 -30.67
CA GLY A 794 -35.17 17.54 -29.33
C GLY A 794 -35.31 16.01 -29.25
N PRO A 795 -35.30 15.43 -28.03
CA PRO A 795 -35.42 14.00 -27.81
C PRO A 795 -36.83 13.50 -28.14
N THR A 796 -36.90 12.18 -28.32
CA THR A 796 -37.90 11.43 -29.07
C THR A 796 -39.33 11.38 -28.50
N ASN A 797 -39.68 12.10 -27.42
CA ASN A 797 -40.91 11.83 -26.66
C ASN A 797 -41.73 13.05 -26.13
N TYR A 798 -41.70 14.26 -26.72
CA TYR A 798 -42.51 15.39 -26.21
C TYR A 798 -43.05 16.38 -27.27
N ASP A 799 -44.18 17.02 -26.95
CA ASP A 799 -44.86 18.05 -27.76
C ASP A 799 -44.14 19.40 -27.72
N VAL A 800 -44.02 20.06 -28.87
CA VAL A 800 -43.52 21.44 -28.98
C VAL A 800 -44.72 22.35 -29.26
N VAL A 801 -45.06 23.24 -28.33
CA VAL A 801 -46.17 24.20 -28.50
C VAL A 801 -45.60 25.59 -28.80
N ILE A 802 -45.90 26.12 -29.99
CA ILE A 802 -45.52 27.47 -30.42
C ILE A 802 -46.78 28.33 -30.48
N ASP A 803 -46.81 29.43 -29.72
CA ASP A 803 -47.98 30.30 -29.59
C ASP A 803 -47.61 31.74 -29.98
N ASN A 804 -47.60 32.05 -31.30
CA ASN A 804 -47.91 33.37 -31.89
C ASN A 804 -47.82 33.42 -33.45
N SER A 805 -48.21 34.58 -34.00
CA SER A 805 -48.75 34.85 -35.34
C SER A 805 -47.77 35.09 -36.51
N ASN A 806 -46.46 34.83 -36.39
CA ASN A 806 -45.53 34.89 -37.53
C ASN A 806 -44.27 34.02 -37.28
N VAL A 807 -44.31 32.77 -37.74
CA VAL A 807 -43.16 31.86 -37.68
C VAL A 807 -42.88 31.31 -39.07
N THR A 808 -41.66 31.52 -39.56
CA THR A 808 -41.16 30.96 -40.82
C THR A 808 -40.13 29.87 -40.46
N ILE A 809 -40.46 28.60 -40.69
CA ILE A 809 -39.55 27.47 -40.45
C ILE A 809 -38.96 27.04 -41.80
N ILE A 810 -37.66 27.29 -42.02
CA ILE A 810 -36.97 26.87 -43.25
C ILE A 810 -35.95 25.79 -42.89
N GLY A 811 -36.33 24.53 -43.17
CA GLY A 811 -35.47 23.36 -43.13
C GLY A 811 -35.36 22.70 -41.75
N GLY A 812 -35.87 21.48 -41.63
CA GLY A 812 -35.64 20.58 -40.50
C GLY A 812 -35.21 19.21 -41.03
N LYS A 813 -34.20 18.59 -40.42
CA LYS A 813 -33.77 17.22 -40.72
C LYS A 813 -34.20 16.36 -39.52
N ILE A 814 -35.00 15.32 -39.76
CA ILE A 814 -35.40 14.35 -38.73
C ILE A 814 -34.59 13.07 -39.01
N GLY A 815 -33.64 12.76 -38.13
CA GLY A 815 -32.79 11.58 -38.25
C GLY A 815 -33.40 10.33 -37.62
N ASP A 816 -33.10 9.17 -38.21
CA ASP A 816 -33.52 7.84 -37.78
C ASP A 816 -32.90 7.42 -36.44
N ALA A 817 -33.75 7.07 -35.48
CA ALA A 817 -33.44 6.11 -34.43
C ALA A 817 -34.72 5.27 -34.19
N ASP A 818 -34.51 3.97 -34.05
CA ASP A 818 -35.51 2.90 -34.22
C ASP A 818 -36.87 3.12 -33.52
N GLY A 819 -37.94 2.90 -34.31
CA GLY A 819 -39.22 2.38 -33.81
C GLY A 819 -40.13 3.34 -33.04
N ILE A 820 -40.66 4.37 -33.69
CA ILE A 820 -41.80 5.17 -33.18
C ILE A 820 -42.71 5.57 -34.35
N THR A 821 -44.01 5.24 -34.29
CA THR A 821 -44.95 5.35 -35.42
C THR A 821 -45.87 6.56 -35.44
N ASP A 822 -45.86 7.47 -34.45
CA ASP A 822 -46.74 8.65 -34.48
C ASP A 822 -46.03 9.90 -33.93
N LYS A 823 -46.02 11.00 -34.70
CA LYS A 823 -45.54 12.33 -34.29
C LYS A 823 -46.61 13.38 -34.60
N HIS A 824 -46.91 14.24 -33.63
CA HIS A 824 -47.88 15.34 -33.78
C HIS A 824 -47.15 16.70 -33.76
N LEU A 825 -47.55 17.63 -34.62
CA LEU A 825 -47.12 19.02 -34.62
C LEU A 825 -48.39 19.89 -34.56
N ASP A 826 -48.66 20.52 -33.42
CA ASP A 826 -49.80 21.42 -33.23
C ASP A 826 -49.37 22.88 -33.40
N ILE A 827 -50.02 23.59 -34.33
CA ILE A 827 -49.78 25.01 -34.61
C ILE A 827 -51.08 25.76 -34.38
N ASN A 828 -51.13 26.63 -33.36
CA ASN A 828 -52.28 27.47 -33.06
C ASN A 828 -51.98 28.94 -33.41
N GLY A 829 -52.66 29.50 -34.42
CA GLY A 829 -52.53 30.91 -34.82
C GLY A 829 -53.20 31.25 -36.16
N SER A 830 -53.62 32.50 -36.34
CA SER A 830 -54.55 32.93 -37.40
C SER A 830 -53.94 33.59 -38.65
N SER A 831 -52.71 33.25 -39.06
CA SER A 831 -52.13 33.75 -40.33
C SER A 831 -50.98 32.90 -40.88
N SER A 832 -50.84 32.93 -42.20
CA SER A 832 -50.03 32.07 -43.11
C SER A 832 -48.75 31.45 -42.53
N VAL A 833 -48.68 30.12 -42.56
CA VAL A 833 -47.50 29.32 -42.19
C VAL A 833 -46.87 28.73 -43.46
N VAL A 834 -45.55 28.86 -43.62
CA VAL A 834 -44.78 28.19 -44.68
C VAL A 834 -43.95 27.08 -44.04
N VAL A 835 -44.20 25.83 -44.43
CA VAL A 835 -43.47 24.64 -43.94
C VAL A 835 -42.76 23.99 -45.11
N SER A 836 -41.44 23.79 -45.01
CA SER A 836 -40.65 23.04 -46.00
C SER A 836 -39.90 21.91 -45.32
N LEU A 837 -40.26 20.65 -45.62
CA LEU A 837 -39.71 19.43 -45.01
C LEU A 837 -38.85 18.67 -46.01
N GLY A 838 -37.65 18.24 -45.60
CA GLY A 838 -36.82 17.31 -46.35
C GLY A 838 -36.89 15.92 -45.71
N VAL A 839 -37.34 14.91 -46.46
CA VAL A 839 -37.44 13.51 -45.98
C VAL A 839 -36.29 12.70 -46.58
N GLN A 840 -35.58 11.92 -45.75
CA GLN A 840 -34.54 11.01 -46.21
C GLN A 840 -35.09 9.57 -46.15
N TYR A 841 -35.09 8.88 -47.30
CA TYR A 841 -35.39 7.47 -47.56
C TYR A 841 -36.06 6.62 -46.46
N GLY A 842 -37.24 6.06 -46.76
CA GLY A 842 -37.50 4.66 -46.39
C GLY A 842 -38.77 4.29 -45.63
N ASP A 843 -39.68 5.22 -45.29
CA ASP A 843 -41.04 4.87 -44.84
C ASP A 843 -42.02 6.05 -45.02
N ALA A 844 -43.30 5.75 -45.21
CA ALA A 844 -44.34 6.74 -45.53
C ALA A 844 -44.70 7.61 -44.30
N ALA A 845 -44.35 8.91 -44.32
CA ALA A 845 -44.84 9.87 -43.34
C ALA A 845 -46.28 10.30 -43.67
N LYS A 846 -47.22 10.17 -42.72
CA LYS A 846 -48.55 10.80 -42.80
C LYS A 846 -48.51 12.15 -42.10
N ILE A 847 -48.87 13.21 -42.81
CA ILE A 847 -49.07 14.55 -42.22
C ILE A 847 -50.59 14.75 -42.12
N GLN A 848 -51.11 14.93 -40.90
CA GLN A 848 -52.51 15.26 -40.67
C GLN A 848 -52.61 16.72 -40.18
N VAL A 849 -53.23 17.59 -40.97
CA VAL A 849 -53.52 18.99 -40.61
C VAL A 849 -54.93 19.03 -40.02
N ILE A 850 -55.08 19.49 -38.78
CA ILE A 850 -56.34 19.36 -38.03
C ILE A 850 -57.30 20.54 -38.25
N GLU A 851 -56.85 21.71 -38.76
CA GLU A 851 -57.75 22.82 -39.15
C GLU A 851 -57.32 23.53 -40.46
N PRO A 852 -58.10 23.47 -41.55
CA PRO A 852 -57.64 23.84 -42.89
C PRO A 852 -57.85 25.32 -43.29
N GLU A 853 -58.45 26.17 -42.45
CA GLU A 853 -58.86 27.52 -42.87
C GLU A 853 -57.70 28.55 -42.98
N ALA A 854 -56.45 28.16 -42.68
CA ALA A 854 -55.30 29.07 -42.63
C ALA A 854 -54.13 28.75 -43.59
N ILE A 855 -54.36 28.00 -44.69
CA ILE A 855 -53.30 27.68 -45.67
C ILE A 855 -53.64 28.29 -47.03
N SER A 856 -52.88 29.30 -47.47
CA SER A 856 -53.14 29.99 -48.75
C SER A 856 -52.41 29.40 -49.96
N GLU A 857 -51.27 28.72 -49.81
CA GLU A 857 -50.55 28.04 -50.92
C GLU A 857 -49.74 26.83 -50.41
N PHE A 858 -49.70 25.75 -51.19
CA PHE A 858 -48.89 24.56 -50.94
C PHE A 858 -47.76 24.51 -51.99
N PHE A 859 -46.49 24.58 -51.57
CA PHE A 859 -45.35 24.37 -52.46
C PHE A 859 -44.84 22.94 -52.31
N ALA A 860 -44.44 22.36 -53.44
CA ALA A 860 -44.15 20.94 -53.55
C ALA A 860 -42.95 20.48 -52.71
N CYS A 861 -43.00 19.22 -52.25
CA CYS A 861 -41.86 18.58 -51.61
C CYS A 861 -40.81 18.21 -52.66
N TYR A 862 -39.54 18.33 -52.32
CA TYR A 862 -38.43 17.91 -53.16
C TYR A 862 -37.52 16.95 -52.38
N ASP A 863 -36.93 15.96 -53.06
CA ASP A 863 -35.90 15.11 -52.47
C ASP A 863 -34.56 15.86 -52.34
N THR A 864 -33.57 15.24 -51.69
CA THR A 864 -32.24 15.83 -51.48
C THR A 864 -31.45 16.08 -52.78
N ASN A 865 -31.93 15.60 -53.92
CA ASN A 865 -31.35 15.85 -55.24
C ASN A 865 -32.13 16.92 -56.04
N GLY A 866 -33.17 17.51 -55.45
CA GLY A 866 -33.99 18.56 -56.07
C GLY A 866 -35.11 18.06 -56.97
N ASN A 867 -35.50 16.78 -56.90
CA ASN A 867 -36.65 16.25 -57.65
C ASN A 867 -37.94 16.41 -56.85
N GLN A 868 -39.02 16.85 -57.50
CA GLN A 868 -40.32 17.03 -56.86
C GLN A 868 -40.94 15.67 -56.48
N LEU A 869 -41.19 15.45 -55.19
CA LEU A 869 -41.91 14.31 -54.64
C LEU A 869 -43.43 14.53 -54.82
N SER A 870 -44.18 13.47 -55.11
CA SER A 870 -45.64 13.52 -55.31
C SER A 870 -46.41 13.73 -54.03
#